data_AF-A0A2Y9R1H8-F1
#
_entry.id   AF-A0A2Y9R1H8-F1
#
_cell.length_a   1.000
_cell.length_b   1.000
_cell.length_c   1.000
_cell.angle_alpha   90.00
_cell.angle_beta   90.00
_cell.angle_gamma   90.00
#
_symmetry.space_group_name_H-M   'P 1'
#
loop_
_entity.id
_entity.type
_entity.pdbx_description
1 polymer ?
#
loop_
_entity_poly.entity_id
_entity_poly.type
_entity_poly.pdbx_seq_one_letter_code
_entity_poly.pdbx_strand_id
1 'polypeptide(L)'
;MLQKREKVLFLRTFRGRTLRIVREHYLRPSVPCNSPLCPQPAACRNDGKLLTMDVTHYVIPDWKVVQDYLEILEFPELKGIIFMQTACQAVQHQRGWRQYNKLRSLLKDARRDCILFANEFQQHCYLLRERGESMEKWQTRSIYNAAVWYYHHCQDRMPIVMVTEDEEAIQQYGSETEGVFVISFKNYLDNFWPDLKAAHELWDSILQSRRERENESQESGGKEYPEHLPLEVLEAGIKSGRYIQGILNVNKHRAQMEAFVRLQGASSKDSDLVSDILIHGMKARNRSIHGDVVVVELLPKDEWKGRTAALCENDNEDKASGESSSEPMPTGRVVGILQKNWRDYVVTFPAKEEVQSQGKNAQKILVTPWDYRIPKIRISTQQAEALQDFRVVVRIDSWESTSVYPNGHFVRVLGRIRDLEGEIATILVENSISVVPFSEAQMCEMPVNTPENPWKVSPEEERERKDLRRTHLVFSIDPKGCEDVDDTLSVRTLNNGNLELGVHIADVTHFVAPNSYIDIEARTRATTYYLADRRYDMLPSILSADLCSLLGGVDRYAVSVMWELDKITYEIKKVWYGRTIIRSAYQLFYEAAQELLDGNVSIIEDIPEFKDLDEKSRQAKLEELVWAIGKLTDIARHIRAKRDRCGALELEGVEIHVQLDEKKNIHDLISKQPLEVHEMVAECMILANHWVAKKIWESFPHQALLRQHPPPHQEFFLELRECAKAKGFSIDTRSNKTLADSLGNAHDPSDPVVNRLLRSMATQAMSNALYVSTGSGAEAEFYHYVF
;
A
#
# COMPACT_ATOMS: atom_id res chain seq x y z
N MET A 1 37.45 24.20 7.01
CA MET A 1 38.13 22.93 6.68
C MET A 1 37.38 21.83 7.42
N LEU A 2 37.01 20.72 6.75
CA LEU A 2 36.34 19.60 7.44
C LEU A 2 37.34 18.91 8.36
N GLN A 3 36.96 18.66 9.62
CA GLN A 3 37.83 17.94 10.55
C GLN A 3 37.68 16.45 10.30
N LYS A 4 38.78 15.80 9.89
CA LYS A 4 38.83 14.36 9.62
C LYS A 4 39.13 13.58 10.90
N ARG A 5 38.32 12.55 11.17
CA ARG A 5 38.53 11.55 12.22
C ARG A 5 38.50 10.15 11.61
N GLU A 6 38.93 9.16 12.37
CA GLU A 6 38.85 7.75 11.99
C GLU A 6 37.85 7.00 12.88
N LYS A 7 36.86 6.34 12.28
CA LYS A 7 35.92 5.46 12.95
C LYS A 7 36.32 4.01 12.65
N VAL A 8 36.74 3.28 13.68
CA VAL A 8 37.10 1.86 13.55
C VAL A 8 35.87 1.01 13.83
N LEU A 9 35.53 0.15 12.87
CA LEU A 9 34.42 -0.80 12.95
C LEU A 9 34.98 -2.22 12.91
N PHE A 10 34.45 -3.10 13.75
CA PHE A 10 34.73 -4.53 13.69
C PHE A 10 33.52 -5.23 13.09
N LEU A 11 33.62 -5.66 11.83
CA LEU A 11 32.54 -6.37 11.15
C LEU A 11 32.87 -7.85 11.07
N ARG A 12 31.90 -8.72 11.32
CA ARG A 12 32.03 -10.13 10.94
C ARG A 12 31.66 -10.28 9.47
N THR A 13 32.53 -10.94 8.72
CA THR A 13 32.24 -11.37 7.35
C THR A 13 31.25 -12.52 7.34
N PHE A 14 30.63 -12.74 6.19
CA PHE A 14 29.80 -13.91 5.91
C PHE A 14 30.53 -15.25 6.14
N ARG A 15 31.87 -15.25 6.18
CA ARG A 15 32.71 -16.43 6.47
C ARG A 15 33.17 -16.50 7.94
N GLY A 16 32.56 -15.72 8.83
CA GLY A 16 32.87 -15.69 10.27
C GLY A 16 34.16 -14.97 10.65
N ARG A 17 34.95 -14.45 9.70
CA ARG A 17 36.17 -13.68 10.00
C ARG A 17 35.83 -12.27 10.47
N THR A 18 36.45 -11.83 11.55
CA THR A 18 36.36 -10.43 12.00
C THR A 18 37.28 -9.55 11.14
N LEU A 19 36.68 -8.61 10.41
CA LEU A 19 37.37 -7.55 9.68
C LEU A 19 37.39 -6.27 10.52
N ARG A 20 38.58 -5.69 10.66
CA ARG A 20 38.75 -4.32 11.14
C ARG A 20 38.65 -3.37 9.96
N ILE A 21 37.61 -2.56 9.92
CA ILE A 21 37.39 -1.53 8.90
C ILE A 21 37.65 -0.18 9.53
N VAL A 22 38.54 0.61 8.94
CA VAL A 22 38.74 2.01 9.32
C VAL A 22 38.02 2.86 8.28
N ARG A 23 37.06 3.67 8.74
CA ARG A 23 36.36 4.63 7.88
C ARG A 23 36.76 6.05 8.26
N GLU A 24 36.94 6.89 7.26
CA GLU A 24 37.07 8.32 7.47
C GLU A 24 35.72 8.88 7.93
N HIS A 25 35.73 9.63 9.02
CA HIS A 25 34.55 10.28 9.58
C HIS A 25 34.78 11.79 9.57
N TYR A 26 34.04 12.48 8.71
CA TYR A 26 34.19 13.92 8.49
C TYR A 26 33.23 14.71 9.37
N LEU A 27 33.79 15.54 10.22
CA LEU A 27 33.04 16.48 11.04
C LEU A 27 32.85 17.80 10.28
N ARG A 28 31.62 18.30 10.32
CA ARG A 28 31.17 19.50 9.64
C ARG A 28 30.88 20.57 10.69
N PRO A 29 31.28 21.84 10.46
CA PRO A 29 30.91 22.93 11.35
C PRO A 29 29.41 23.28 11.26
N SER A 30 28.81 23.01 10.11
CA SER A 30 27.41 23.27 9.82
C SER A 30 26.69 21.97 9.41
N VAL A 31 25.64 21.66 10.16
CA VAL A 31 24.66 20.61 9.87
C VAL A 31 23.28 21.27 9.99
N PRO A 32 22.32 20.96 9.10
CA PRO A 32 20.96 21.48 9.20
C PRO A 32 20.39 21.17 10.57
N CYS A 33 20.12 22.21 11.36
CA CYS A 33 19.43 22.04 12.62
C CYS A 33 17.93 21.90 12.37
N ASN A 34 17.40 22.52 11.31
CA ASN A 34 15.98 22.56 11.00
C ASN A 34 15.10 23.15 12.12
N SER A 35 15.69 24.00 12.97
CA SER A 35 14.96 24.83 13.92
C SER A 35 14.73 26.23 13.34
N PRO A 36 13.52 26.78 13.43
CA PRO A 36 13.24 28.19 13.06
C PRO A 36 13.97 29.19 13.97
N LEU A 37 14.45 28.76 15.14
CA LEU A 37 15.25 29.57 16.07
C LEU A 37 16.74 29.60 15.74
N CYS A 38 17.14 29.03 14.60
CA CYS A 38 18.52 29.04 14.16
C CYS A 38 19.02 30.48 13.97
N PRO A 39 20.14 30.90 14.60
CA PRO A 39 20.68 32.24 14.41
C PRO A 39 21.29 32.44 13.02
N GLN A 40 21.63 31.34 12.32
CA GLN A 40 22.29 31.36 11.01
C GLN A 40 21.71 30.29 10.06
N PRO A 41 20.43 30.41 9.63
CA PRO A 41 19.74 29.37 8.86
C PRO A 41 20.42 29.07 7.52
N ALA A 42 20.96 30.10 6.85
CA ALA A 42 21.71 29.93 5.61
C ALA A 42 23.04 29.16 5.79
N ALA A 43 23.69 29.31 6.94
CA ALA A 43 24.92 28.58 7.26
C ALA A 43 24.61 27.11 7.59
N CYS A 44 23.53 26.85 8.33
CA CYS A 44 23.05 25.51 8.64
C CYS A 44 22.47 24.77 7.43
N ARG A 45 22.08 25.48 6.35
CA ARG A 45 21.41 24.91 5.15
C ARG A 45 20.11 24.19 5.52
N ASN A 46 19.23 24.90 6.23
CA ASN A 46 17.92 24.39 6.60
C ASN A 46 16.98 24.40 5.38
N ASP A 47 17.24 23.50 4.43
CA ASP A 47 16.48 23.38 3.16
C ASP A 47 15.34 22.36 3.27
N GLY A 48 15.19 21.73 4.44
CA GLY A 48 14.22 20.68 4.71
C GLY A 48 13.06 21.15 5.59
N LYS A 49 12.30 20.16 6.08
CA LYS A 49 11.22 20.37 7.05
C LYS A 49 11.74 21.08 8.31
N LEU A 50 11.12 22.20 8.68
CA LEU A 50 11.39 22.92 9.92
C LEU A 50 10.48 22.44 11.05
N LEU A 51 10.97 22.51 12.29
CA LEU A 51 10.16 22.34 13.49
C LEU A 51 9.20 23.52 13.71
N THR A 52 8.10 23.28 14.39
CA THR A 52 7.20 24.35 14.84
C THR A 52 7.80 25.18 15.98
N MET A 53 7.44 26.46 16.05
CA MET A 53 7.69 27.31 17.22
C MET A 53 6.57 27.24 18.25
N ASP A 54 5.42 26.68 17.88
CA ASP A 54 4.23 26.55 18.72
C ASP A 54 4.32 25.33 19.65
N VAL A 55 5.42 25.27 20.41
CA VAL A 55 5.70 24.26 21.44
C VAL A 55 6.38 24.92 22.62
N THR A 56 6.20 24.35 23.80
CA THR A 56 6.84 24.84 25.03
C THR A 56 8.30 24.42 25.15
N HIS A 57 8.69 23.34 24.47
CA HIS A 57 10.02 22.76 24.49
C HIS A 57 10.22 21.87 23.25
N TYR A 58 11.48 21.53 22.95
CA TYR A 58 11.79 20.42 22.05
C TYR A 58 12.10 19.16 22.85
N VAL A 59 11.68 18.01 22.31
CA VAL A 59 11.93 16.71 22.93
C VAL A 59 12.97 15.92 22.15
N ILE A 60 13.96 15.38 22.86
CA ILE A 60 15.02 14.54 22.28
C ILE A 60 14.91 13.15 22.91
N PRO A 61 14.32 12.17 22.21
CA PRO A 61 14.26 10.80 22.71
C PRO A 61 15.62 10.12 22.60
N ASP A 62 16.03 9.49 23.70
CA ASP A 62 17.22 8.63 23.74
C ASP A 62 17.01 7.37 22.90
N TRP A 63 18.11 6.71 22.51
CA TRP A 63 18.08 5.54 21.63
C TRP A 63 17.15 4.43 22.14
N LYS A 64 17.07 4.23 23.45
CA LYS A 64 16.23 3.21 24.08
C LYS A 64 14.75 3.55 24.01
N VAL A 65 14.42 4.84 24.16
CA VAL A 65 13.04 5.34 24.04
C VAL A 65 12.56 5.23 22.59
N VAL A 66 13.39 5.61 21.61
CA VAL A 66 13.06 5.43 20.19
C VAL A 66 12.90 3.94 19.84
N GLN A 67 13.66 3.05 20.48
CA GLN A 67 13.56 1.62 20.23
C GLN A 67 12.25 1.00 20.75
N ASP A 68 11.83 1.41 21.95
CA ASP A 68 10.79 0.71 22.73
C ASP A 68 9.44 1.44 22.75
N TYR A 69 9.41 2.73 22.43
CA TYR A 69 8.22 3.58 22.51
C TYR A 69 8.02 4.43 21.25
N LEU A 70 8.50 3.98 20.09
CA LEU A 70 8.31 4.69 18.81
C LEU A 70 6.82 4.93 18.53
N GLU A 71 5.98 3.99 18.95
CA GLU A 71 4.52 4.03 18.83
C GLU A 71 3.88 5.18 19.61
N ILE A 72 4.47 5.56 20.75
CA ILE A 72 4.01 6.72 21.52
C ILE A 72 4.53 8.01 20.89
N LEU A 73 5.76 8.00 20.36
CA LEU A 73 6.33 9.13 19.61
C LEU A 73 5.61 9.36 18.26
N GLU A 74 4.73 8.44 17.83
CA GLU A 74 3.84 8.56 16.68
C GLU A 74 2.52 9.30 17.00
N PHE A 75 2.27 9.77 18.23
CA PHE A 75 1.07 10.56 18.52
C PHE A 75 1.21 11.99 17.96
N PRO A 76 0.22 12.52 17.22
CA PRO A 76 0.29 13.85 16.60
C PRO A 76 0.37 15.00 17.61
N GLU A 77 -0.04 14.75 18.86
CA GLU A 77 0.06 15.69 19.97
C GLU A 77 1.52 15.96 20.37
N LEU A 78 2.39 14.94 20.25
CA LEU A 78 3.82 15.10 20.50
C LEU A 78 4.50 15.80 19.31
N LYS A 79 4.68 17.11 19.46
CA LYS A 79 5.37 17.99 18.50
C LYS A 79 6.78 18.33 18.98
N GLY A 80 7.61 18.93 18.11
CA GLY A 80 8.96 19.37 18.47
C GLY A 80 9.97 18.24 18.67
N ILE A 81 9.79 17.08 18.01
CA ILE A 81 10.64 15.90 18.26
C ILE A 81 11.93 15.96 17.43
N ILE A 82 13.08 15.87 18.08
CA ILE A 82 14.38 15.83 17.42
C ILE A 82 14.99 14.43 17.58
N PHE A 83 14.90 13.63 16.53
CA PHE A 83 15.58 12.34 16.48
C PHE A 83 17.06 12.54 16.17
N MET A 84 17.92 12.11 17.09
CA MET A 84 19.37 12.12 16.87
C MET A 84 19.77 10.98 15.92
N GLN A 85 20.73 11.24 15.04
CA GLN A 85 21.30 10.21 14.16
C GLN A 85 21.79 9.00 14.94
N THR A 86 22.41 9.21 16.11
CA THR A 86 22.85 8.11 16.99
C THR A 86 21.69 7.21 17.42
N ALA A 87 20.52 7.79 17.78
CA ALA A 87 19.32 7.03 18.14
C ALA A 87 18.76 6.25 16.94
N CYS A 88 18.65 6.90 15.77
CA CYS A 88 18.17 6.24 14.55
C CYS A 88 19.07 5.06 14.13
N GLN A 89 20.39 5.21 14.23
CA GLN A 89 21.34 4.14 13.92
C GLN A 89 21.24 2.99 14.93
N ALA A 90 21.02 3.28 16.21
CA ALA A 90 20.80 2.26 17.24
C ALA A 90 19.59 1.38 16.89
N VAL A 91 18.47 1.99 16.51
CA VAL A 91 17.25 1.28 16.06
C VAL A 91 17.55 0.38 14.86
N GLN A 92 18.28 0.90 13.86
CA GLN A 92 18.67 0.12 12.69
C GLN A 92 19.51 -1.11 13.06
N HIS A 93 20.44 -0.97 13.99
CA HIS A 93 21.32 -2.05 14.41
C HIS A 93 20.61 -3.10 15.28
N GLN A 94 19.65 -2.69 16.13
CA GLN A 94 19.02 -3.58 17.11
C GLN A 94 17.67 -4.16 16.65
N ARG A 95 16.83 -3.37 15.97
CA ARG A 95 15.50 -3.78 15.47
C ARG A 95 15.49 -4.08 13.97
N GLY A 96 16.56 -3.75 13.26
CA GLY A 96 16.74 -4.02 11.84
C GLY A 96 16.15 -2.95 10.92
N TRP A 97 16.20 -3.24 9.61
CA TRP A 97 15.89 -2.27 8.56
C TRP A 97 14.41 -1.85 8.50
N ARG A 98 13.49 -2.73 8.89
CA ARG A 98 12.04 -2.46 8.81
C ARG A 98 11.61 -1.35 9.78
N GLN A 99 12.05 -1.43 11.04
CA GLN A 99 11.76 -0.39 12.05
C GLN A 99 12.48 0.92 11.73
N TYR A 100 13.70 0.83 11.20
CA TYR A 100 14.42 2.00 10.72
C TYR A 100 13.68 2.69 9.56
N ASN A 101 13.13 1.93 8.61
CA ASN A 101 12.30 2.49 7.54
C ASN A 101 11.01 3.12 8.07
N LYS A 102 10.38 2.53 9.10
CA LYS A 102 9.22 3.13 9.78
C LYS A 102 9.58 4.52 10.34
N LEU A 103 10.69 4.60 11.09
CA LEU A 103 11.21 5.88 11.61
C LEU A 103 11.55 6.88 10.49
N ARG A 104 12.14 6.42 9.38
CA ARG A 104 12.40 7.30 8.22
C ARG A 104 11.14 7.76 7.52
N SER A 105 10.08 6.95 7.49
CA SER A 105 8.78 7.35 6.96
C SER A 105 8.17 8.45 7.82
N LEU A 106 8.25 8.30 9.15
CA LEU A 106 7.80 9.31 10.11
C LEU A 106 8.52 10.64 9.91
N LEU A 107 9.85 10.61 9.72
CA LEU A 107 10.67 11.81 9.44
C LEU A 107 10.35 12.51 8.11
N LYS A 108 9.77 11.80 7.14
CA LYS A 108 9.38 12.36 5.84
C LYS A 108 7.94 12.87 5.82
N ASP A 109 7.11 12.41 6.74
CA ASP A 109 5.70 12.78 6.79
C ASP A 109 5.57 14.26 7.18
N ALA A 110 4.96 15.06 6.30
CA ALA A 110 4.73 16.49 6.52
C ALA A 110 3.85 16.77 7.77
N ARG A 111 2.96 15.85 8.14
CA ARG A 111 2.05 15.96 9.30
C ARG A 111 2.76 15.84 10.66
N ARG A 112 3.94 15.21 10.70
CA ARG A 112 4.64 14.85 11.94
C ARG A 112 5.70 15.86 12.32
N ASP A 113 5.49 16.70 13.33
CA ASP A 113 6.46 17.73 13.70
C ASP A 113 7.72 17.15 14.37
N CYS A 114 8.59 16.62 13.53
CA CYS A 114 9.81 15.94 13.92
C CYS A 114 10.89 16.08 12.84
N ILE A 115 12.15 16.00 13.26
CA ILE A 115 13.31 16.11 12.37
C ILE A 115 14.40 15.11 12.74
N LEU A 116 15.33 14.90 11.80
CA LEU A 116 16.57 14.17 12.04
C LEU A 116 17.71 15.16 12.19
N PHE A 117 18.40 15.11 13.33
CA PHE A 117 19.63 15.87 13.54
C PHE A 117 20.86 14.95 13.46
N ALA A 118 21.77 15.26 12.53
CA ALA A 118 22.97 14.46 12.29
C ALA A 118 24.10 14.79 13.30
N ASN A 119 23.84 14.50 14.57
CA ASN A 119 24.71 14.83 15.70
C ASN A 119 26.13 14.25 15.55
N GLU A 120 26.30 13.05 14.97
CA GLU A 120 27.64 12.48 14.77
C GLU A 120 28.47 13.23 13.73
N PHE A 121 27.85 13.98 12.81
CA PHE A 121 28.58 14.78 11.81
C PHE A 121 28.75 16.24 12.22
N GLN A 122 28.04 16.71 13.23
CA GLN A 122 28.23 18.05 13.76
C GLN A 122 29.49 18.08 14.64
N GLN A 123 30.47 18.90 14.24
CA GLN A 123 31.77 19.05 14.88
C GLN A 123 31.69 19.32 16.39
N HIS A 124 30.70 20.10 16.83
CA HIS A 124 30.54 20.47 18.23
C HIS A 124 29.72 19.45 19.04
N CYS A 125 28.97 18.57 18.39
CA CYS A 125 28.19 17.51 19.06
C CYS A 125 28.95 16.18 19.14
N TYR A 126 29.89 15.94 18.23
CA TYR A 126 30.54 14.64 18.09
C TYR A 126 31.41 14.27 19.30
N LEU A 127 31.11 13.11 19.91
CA LEU A 127 31.90 12.52 20.98
C LEU A 127 32.49 11.17 20.59
N LEU A 128 33.76 10.96 20.95
CA LEU A 128 34.43 9.67 20.83
C LEU A 128 34.01 8.76 21.99
N ARG A 129 33.84 7.47 21.70
CA ARG A 129 33.63 6.44 22.72
C ARG A 129 34.87 6.28 23.56
N GLU A 130 34.68 6.32 24.88
CA GLU A 130 35.77 6.22 25.84
C GLU A 130 36.24 4.77 26.01
N ARG A 131 37.47 4.60 26.49
CA ARG A 131 38.02 3.24 26.71
C ARG A 131 37.26 2.57 27.85
N GLY A 132 36.66 1.41 27.58
CA GLY A 132 35.89 0.64 28.56
C GLY A 132 34.41 1.04 28.66
N GLU A 133 33.99 2.13 28.01
CA GLU A 133 32.59 2.54 27.94
C GLU A 133 31.79 1.55 27.10
N SER A 134 30.57 1.19 27.51
CA SER A 134 29.66 0.36 26.70
C SER A 134 29.14 1.15 25.49
N MET A 135 28.60 0.46 24.48
CA MET A 135 28.01 1.15 23.33
C MET A 135 26.79 1.97 23.74
N GLU A 136 25.99 1.41 24.63
CA GLU A 136 24.73 1.98 25.14
C GLU A 136 25.00 3.27 25.94
N LYS A 137 25.96 3.25 26.86
CA LYS A 137 26.37 4.44 27.63
C LYS A 137 26.89 5.55 26.71
N TRP A 138 27.69 5.19 25.70
CA TRP A 138 28.17 6.15 24.71
C TRP A 138 27.03 6.77 23.89
N GLN A 139 26.02 5.98 23.50
CA GLN A 139 24.88 6.47 22.74
C GLN A 139 24.11 7.53 23.53
N THR A 140 23.76 7.23 24.79
CA THR A 140 23.04 8.15 25.68
C THR A 140 23.85 9.43 25.94
N ARG A 141 25.15 9.31 26.24
CA ARG A 141 26.05 10.47 26.44
C ARG A 141 26.21 11.33 25.19
N SER A 142 26.31 10.70 24.01
CA SER A 142 26.38 11.40 22.72
C SER A 142 25.10 12.19 22.42
N ILE A 143 23.94 11.63 22.77
CA ILE A 143 22.64 12.28 22.60
C ILE A 143 22.50 13.46 23.56
N TYR A 144 22.89 13.30 24.83
CA TYR A 144 22.89 14.40 25.80
C TYR A 144 23.77 15.58 25.37
N ASN A 145 25.01 15.32 24.95
CA ASN A 145 25.91 16.38 24.49
C ASN A 145 25.35 17.12 23.25
N ALA A 146 24.68 16.39 22.36
CA ALA A 146 23.99 16.99 21.23
C ALA A 146 22.79 17.83 21.66
N ALA A 147 22.03 17.40 22.69
CA ALA A 147 20.93 18.16 23.28
C ALA A 147 21.42 19.50 23.85
N VAL A 148 22.50 19.49 24.65
CA VAL A 148 23.11 20.71 25.21
C VAL A 148 23.55 21.67 24.09
N TRP A 149 24.22 21.14 23.05
CA TRP A 149 24.58 21.96 21.91
C TRP A 149 23.36 22.58 21.22
N TYR A 150 22.28 21.81 21.07
CA TYR A 150 21.08 22.25 20.35
C TYR A 150 20.34 23.37 21.11
N TYR A 151 20.32 23.29 22.44
CA TYR A 151 19.76 24.33 23.32
C TYR A 151 20.48 25.67 23.13
N HIS A 152 21.81 25.66 23.26
CA HIS A 152 22.64 26.85 23.05
C HIS A 152 22.60 27.34 21.60
N HIS A 153 22.50 26.43 20.63
CA HIS A 153 22.34 26.79 19.23
C HIS A 153 21.04 27.56 18.97
N CYS A 154 19.97 27.27 19.71
CA CYS A 154 18.70 28.00 19.68
C CYS A 154 18.73 29.27 20.56
N GLN A 155 19.91 29.76 20.93
CA GLN A 155 20.12 30.96 21.74
C GLN A 155 19.46 30.90 23.12
N ASP A 156 19.38 29.70 23.71
CA ASP A 156 18.78 29.46 25.03
C ASP A 156 17.28 29.83 25.09
N ARG A 157 16.62 29.95 23.93
CA ARG A 157 15.20 30.38 23.82
C ARG A 157 14.19 29.26 23.88
N MET A 158 14.61 28.03 23.59
CA MET A 158 13.75 26.85 23.53
C MET A 158 14.28 25.79 24.48
N PRO A 159 13.62 25.53 25.62
CA PRO A 159 14.01 24.46 26.52
C PRO A 159 14.05 23.11 25.80
N ILE A 160 14.94 22.25 26.27
CA ILE A 160 15.10 20.90 25.72
C ILE A 160 14.79 19.87 26.81
N VAL A 161 13.96 18.89 26.46
CA VAL A 161 13.65 17.75 27.32
C VAL A 161 14.19 16.49 26.66
N MET A 162 15.27 15.94 27.22
CA MET A 162 15.77 14.63 26.83
C MET A 162 15.04 13.55 27.64
N VAL A 163 14.46 12.57 26.94
CA VAL A 163 13.76 11.44 27.58
C VAL A 163 14.57 10.17 27.44
N THR A 164 14.83 9.48 28.55
CA THR A 164 15.64 8.25 28.59
C THR A 164 15.10 7.26 29.63
N GLU A 165 15.43 5.98 29.48
CA GLU A 165 15.18 4.94 30.49
C GLU A 165 16.45 4.58 31.29
N ASP A 166 17.55 5.31 31.09
CA ASP A 166 18.79 5.15 31.84
C ASP A 166 18.74 5.98 33.14
N GLU A 167 18.55 5.30 34.27
CA GLU A 167 18.50 5.94 35.60
C GLU A 167 19.81 6.64 35.98
N GLU A 168 20.97 6.11 35.57
CA GLU A 168 22.27 6.75 35.84
C GLU A 168 22.36 8.09 35.08
N ALA A 169 21.91 8.10 33.82
CA ALA A 169 21.89 9.32 33.01
C ALA A 169 20.93 10.38 33.59
N ILE A 170 19.77 9.99 34.10
CA ILE A 170 18.82 10.91 34.75
C ILE A 170 19.46 11.54 35.99
N GLN A 171 20.10 10.74 36.84
CA GLN A 171 20.75 11.24 38.06
C GLN A 171 21.93 12.17 37.76
N GLN A 172 22.73 11.83 36.74
CA GLN A 172 23.90 12.61 36.37
C GLN A 172 23.50 13.93 35.68
N TYR A 173 22.68 13.85 34.64
CA TYR A 173 22.45 14.97 33.71
C TYR A 173 21.18 15.77 34.01
N GLY A 174 20.28 15.29 34.86
CA GLY A 174 18.94 15.85 35.06
C GLY A 174 18.89 17.32 35.45
N SER A 175 19.97 17.85 36.05
CA SER A 175 20.12 19.27 36.41
C SER A 175 21.48 19.85 36.07
N GLU A 176 22.27 19.20 35.20
CA GLU A 176 23.64 19.61 34.91
C GLU A 176 23.71 20.87 34.04
N THR A 177 22.77 21.05 33.11
CA THR A 177 22.70 22.24 32.24
C THR A 177 21.34 22.93 32.39
N GLU A 178 21.34 24.21 32.74
CA GLU A 178 20.12 25.01 32.86
C GLU A 178 19.41 25.11 31.50
N GLY A 179 18.13 24.71 31.44
CA GLY A 179 17.33 24.68 30.21
C GLY A 179 17.37 23.34 29.45
N VAL A 180 18.18 22.38 29.89
CA VAL A 180 18.18 20.99 29.36
C VAL A 180 17.80 20.04 30.50
N PHE A 181 16.60 19.45 30.40
CA PHE A 181 16.06 18.54 31.39
C PHE A 181 16.20 17.10 30.93
N VAL A 182 16.72 16.21 31.78
CA VAL A 182 16.80 14.77 31.51
C VAL A 182 15.88 14.02 32.46
N ILE A 183 14.84 13.39 31.92
CA ILE A 183 13.80 12.72 32.71
C ILE A 183 13.41 11.37 32.10
N SER A 184 12.74 10.52 32.89
CA SER A 184 12.17 9.28 32.38
C SER A 184 11.05 9.55 31.38
N PHE A 185 10.79 8.62 30.46
CA PHE A 185 9.73 8.81 29.49
C PHE A 185 8.34 8.84 30.17
N LYS A 186 8.17 8.10 31.26
CA LYS A 186 6.95 8.16 32.09
C LYS A 186 6.73 9.54 32.70
N ASN A 187 7.76 10.10 33.35
CA ASN A 187 7.67 11.44 33.94
C ASN A 187 7.40 12.51 32.87
N TYR A 188 7.94 12.32 31.67
CA TYR A 188 7.64 13.21 30.55
C TYR A 188 6.16 13.19 30.17
N LEU A 189 5.56 12.01 30.01
CA LEU A 189 4.13 11.89 29.74
C LEU A 189 3.30 12.47 30.90
N ASP A 190 3.63 12.14 32.14
CA ASP A 190 2.87 12.60 33.31
C ASP A 190 2.94 14.12 33.50
N ASN A 191 4.08 14.74 33.23
CA ASN A 191 4.28 16.18 33.46
C ASN A 191 3.75 17.05 32.32
N PHE A 192 3.96 16.64 31.07
CA PHE A 192 3.65 17.47 29.90
C PHE A 192 2.36 17.05 29.19
N TRP A 193 1.93 15.80 29.36
CA TRP A 193 0.80 15.21 28.64
C TRP A 193 -0.17 14.43 29.54
N PRO A 194 -0.53 14.89 30.76
CA PRO A 194 -1.36 14.12 31.70
C PRO A 194 -2.76 13.78 31.14
N ASP A 195 -3.27 14.61 30.23
CA ASP A 195 -4.58 14.43 29.61
C ASP A 195 -4.55 13.47 28.40
N LEU A 196 -3.35 13.10 27.91
CA LEU A 196 -3.18 12.20 26.77
C LEU A 196 -3.31 10.73 27.20
N LYS A 197 -4.51 10.37 27.65
CA LYS A 197 -4.83 9.04 28.21
C LYS A 197 -4.39 7.88 27.32
N ALA A 198 -4.58 8.01 26.00
CA ALA A 198 -4.19 6.97 25.05
C ALA A 198 -2.67 6.68 25.06
N ALA A 199 -1.82 7.71 25.23
CA ALA A 199 -0.39 7.52 25.32
C ALA A 199 0.02 6.84 26.65
N HIS A 200 -0.64 7.19 27.75
CA HIS A 200 -0.44 6.55 29.04
C HIS A 200 -0.86 5.07 29.02
N GLU A 201 -2.03 4.78 28.48
CA GLU A 201 -2.54 3.41 28.34
C GLU A 201 -1.62 2.55 27.46
N LEU A 202 -1.11 3.11 26.36
CA LEU A 202 -0.14 2.43 25.50
C LEU A 202 1.19 2.18 26.24
N TRP A 203 1.68 3.16 27.00
CA TRP A 203 2.89 2.99 27.81
C TRP A 203 2.75 1.87 28.84
N ASP A 204 1.63 1.84 29.57
CA ASP A 204 1.33 0.79 30.56
C ASP A 204 1.26 -0.58 29.88
N SER A 205 0.60 -0.67 28.70
CA SER A 205 0.48 -1.92 27.94
C SER A 205 1.85 -2.43 27.46
N ILE A 206 2.71 -1.55 26.92
CA ILE A 206 4.07 -1.91 26.50
C ILE A 206 4.91 -2.38 27.69
N LEU A 207 4.85 -1.65 28.82
CA LEU A 207 5.61 -2.00 30.02
C LEU A 207 5.18 -3.36 30.58
N GLN A 208 3.88 -3.62 30.61
CA GLN A 208 3.33 -4.89 31.08
C GLN A 208 3.75 -6.05 30.18
N SER A 209 3.61 -5.92 28.86
CA SER A 209 4.07 -6.91 27.86
C SER A 209 5.56 -7.26 28.06
N ARG A 210 6.40 -6.26 28.34
CA ARG A 210 7.83 -6.47 28.59
C ARG A 210 8.13 -7.25 29.88
N ARG A 211 7.52 -6.86 31.00
CA ARG A 211 7.70 -7.55 32.29
C ARG A 211 7.30 -9.02 32.19
N GLU A 212 6.25 -9.29 31.44
CA GLU A 212 5.76 -10.65 31.24
C GLU A 212 6.71 -11.49 30.38
N ARG A 213 7.29 -10.91 29.33
CA ARG A 213 8.34 -11.59 28.55
C ARG A 213 9.53 -12.01 29.41
N GLU A 214 9.96 -11.13 30.31
CA GLU A 214 11.07 -11.42 31.22
C GLU A 214 10.72 -12.57 32.18
N ASN A 215 9.50 -12.57 32.75
CA ASN A 215 9.04 -13.65 33.63
C ASN A 215 8.87 -14.99 32.90
N GLU A 216 8.27 -15.00 31.70
CA GLU A 216 8.08 -16.23 30.90
C GLU A 216 9.41 -16.89 30.51
N SER A 217 10.46 -16.09 30.33
CA SER A 217 11.80 -16.61 30.05
C SER A 217 12.45 -17.32 31.24
N GLN A 218 11.99 -17.05 32.48
CA GLN A 218 12.55 -17.60 33.71
C GLN A 218 11.78 -18.82 34.25
N GLU A 219 10.48 -18.94 33.97
CA GLU A 219 9.61 -19.94 34.64
C GLU A 219 9.34 -21.24 33.85
N SER A 220 9.56 -21.31 32.53
CA SER A 220 9.02 -22.44 31.75
C SER A 220 9.96 -23.65 31.58
N GLY A 221 9.57 -24.79 32.14
CA GLY A 221 10.05 -26.12 31.75
C GLY A 221 9.22 -26.72 30.61
N GLY A 222 9.87 -27.01 29.48
CA GLY A 222 9.28 -27.64 28.27
C GLY A 222 8.98 -26.64 27.14
N LYS A 223 9.52 -26.87 25.93
CA LYS A 223 9.28 -26.01 24.75
C LYS A 223 8.11 -26.56 23.93
N GLU A 224 7.14 -25.73 23.59
CA GLU A 224 6.01 -26.08 22.71
C GLU A 224 6.44 -26.17 21.24
N TYR A 225 7.39 -25.34 20.85
CA TYR A 225 7.91 -25.21 19.50
C TYR A 225 9.44 -25.34 19.48
N PRO A 226 10.03 -25.90 18.39
CA PRO A 226 11.47 -25.96 18.24
C PRO A 226 12.07 -24.55 18.07
N GLU A 227 13.32 -24.37 18.52
CA GLU A 227 14.03 -23.09 18.28
C GLU A 227 14.29 -22.88 16.79
N HIS A 228 14.26 -21.61 16.38
CA HIS A 228 14.66 -21.26 15.02
C HIS A 228 16.18 -21.38 14.88
N LEU A 229 16.64 -21.89 13.73
CA LEU A 229 18.07 -22.00 13.47
C LEU A 229 18.71 -20.61 13.33
N PRO A 230 19.99 -20.44 13.73
CA PRO A 230 20.72 -19.20 13.51
C PRO A 230 20.76 -18.81 12.03
N LEU A 231 20.77 -17.50 11.75
CA LEU A 231 20.73 -16.97 10.40
C LEU A 231 21.85 -17.54 9.51
N GLU A 232 23.05 -17.71 10.05
CA GLU A 232 24.19 -18.26 9.31
C GLU A 232 23.95 -19.71 8.86
N VAL A 233 23.24 -20.49 9.67
CA VAL A 233 22.89 -21.89 9.36
C VAL A 233 21.79 -21.93 8.31
N LEU A 234 20.79 -21.05 8.43
CA LEU A 234 19.73 -20.91 7.42
C LEU A 234 20.32 -20.55 6.05
N GLU A 235 21.19 -19.53 6.00
CA GLU A 235 21.83 -19.08 4.77
C GLU A 235 22.73 -20.15 4.15
N ALA A 236 23.51 -20.88 4.96
CA ALA A 236 24.33 -21.98 4.48
C ALA A 236 23.47 -23.14 3.92
N GLY A 237 22.35 -23.46 4.59
CA GLY A 237 21.42 -24.50 4.16
C GLY A 237 20.63 -24.14 2.91
N ILE A 238 20.29 -22.87 2.71
CA ILE A 238 19.70 -22.38 1.46
C ILE A 238 20.71 -22.50 0.32
N LYS A 239 21.96 -22.09 0.53
CA LYS A 239 23.02 -22.17 -0.49
C LYS A 239 23.39 -23.61 -0.89
N SER A 240 23.29 -24.55 0.05
CA SER A 240 23.52 -25.97 -0.23
C SER A 240 22.30 -26.68 -0.83
N GLY A 241 21.16 -26.00 -0.95
CA GLY A 241 19.89 -26.58 -1.42
C GLY A 241 19.19 -27.49 -0.39
N ARG A 242 19.71 -27.58 0.84
CA ARG A 242 19.09 -28.36 1.92
C ARG A 242 17.78 -27.72 2.40
N TYR A 243 17.75 -26.39 2.44
CA TYR A 243 16.58 -25.62 2.87
C TYR A 243 16.04 -24.78 1.74
N ILE A 244 14.73 -24.55 1.79
CA ILE A 244 13.98 -23.84 0.77
C ILE A 244 13.40 -22.56 1.38
N GLN A 245 13.59 -21.43 0.72
CA GLN A 245 13.04 -20.15 1.13
C GLN A 245 11.74 -19.84 0.38
N GLY A 246 10.74 -19.30 1.07
CA GLY A 246 9.51 -18.83 0.44
C GLY A 246 8.62 -18.00 1.36
N ILE A 247 7.48 -17.53 0.84
CA ILE A 247 6.46 -16.80 1.61
C ILE A 247 5.43 -17.79 2.13
N LEU A 248 5.12 -17.72 3.42
CA LEU A 248 4.07 -18.52 4.05
C LEU A 248 2.67 -17.96 3.75
N ASN A 249 1.82 -18.75 3.12
CA ASN A 249 0.41 -18.48 2.86
C ASN A 249 -0.46 -19.42 3.67
N VAL A 250 -0.96 -18.94 4.81
CA VAL A 250 -1.96 -19.66 5.63
C VAL A 250 -3.31 -19.76 4.91
N ASN A 251 -3.92 -20.95 4.90
CA ASN A 251 -5.25 -21.18 4.33
C ASN A 251 -6.31 -20.46 5.18
N LYS A 252 -7.14 -19.61 4.56
CA LYS A 252 -8.18 -18.84 5.26
C LYS A 252 -9.27 -19.72 5.89
N HIS A 253 -9.60 -20.86 5.26
CA HIS A 253 -10.65 -21.76 5.73
C HIS A 253 -10.15 -22.81 6.72
N ARG A 254 -8.83 -23.05 6.75
CA ARG A 254 -8.18 -24.10 7.56
C ARG A 254 -6.93 -23.58 8.25
N ALA A 255 -7.05 -22.41 8.88
CA ALA A 255 -5.90 -21.65 9.35
C ALA A 255 -5.05 -22.37 10.41
N GLN A 256 -5.57 -23.33 11.16
CA GLN A 256 -4.79 -24.09 12.15
C GLN A 256 -4.03 -25.28 11.54
N MET A 257 -4.54 -25.81 10.43
CA MET A 257 -4.08 -27.08 9.85
C MET A 257 -3.27 -26.91 8.59
N GLU A 258 -3.60 -25.94 7.73
CA GLU A 258 -2.99 -25.83 6.41
C GLU A 258 -2.36 -24.46 6.19
N ALA A 259 -1.09 -24.47 5.79
CA ALA A 259 -0.41 -23.34 5.18
C ALA A 259 0.46 -23.84 4.04
N PHE A 260 0.81 -22.96 3.11
CA PHE A 260 1.60 -23.28 1.93
C PHE A 260 2.79 -22.33 1.86
N VAL A 261 3.95 -22.81 1.45
CA VAL A 261 5.11 -21.95 1.20
C VAL A 261 5.32 -21.82 -0.30
N ARG A 262 5.10 -20.59 -0.80
CA ARG A 262 5.37 -20.22 -2.19
C ARG A 262 6.82 -19.81 -2.35
N LEU A 263 7.50 -20.41 -3.31
CA LEU A 263 8.90 -20.12 -3.62
C LEU A 263 9.07 -18.67 -4.10
N GLN A 264 10.01 -17.94 -3.53
CA GLN A 264 10.41 -16.62 -4.07
C GLN A 264 11.55 -16.81 -5.07
N GLY A 265 11.35 -16.41 -6.33
CA GLY A 265 12.45 -16.13 -7.24
C GLY A 265 13.23 -17.32 -7.79
N ALA A 266 12.58 -18.47 -8.04
CA ALA A 266 13.18 -19.52 -8.84
C ALA A 266 12.85 -19.31 -10.34
N SER A 267 13.57 -18.38 -10.98
CA SER A 267 13.97 -18.52 -12.40
C SER A 267 15.06 -19.60 -12.56
N SER A 268 15.06 -20.59 -11.66
CA SER A 268 15.99 -21.70 -11.61
C SER A 268 15.35 -22.83 -12.42
N LYS A 269 15.87 -23.04 -13.62
CA LYS A 269 15.59 -24.20 -14.47
C LYS A 269 15.97 -25.55 -13.81
N ASP A 270 16.42 -25.57 -12.55
CA ASP A 270 17.04 -26.72 -11.88
C ASP A 270 16.37 -27.18 -10.56
N SER A 271 15.20 -26.66 -10.17
CA SER A 271 14.45 -27.26 -9.05
C SER A 271 13.20 -27.98 -9.56
N ASP A 272 13.18 -29.31 -9.48
CA ASP A 272 12.04 -30.19 -9.78
C ASP A 272 10.74 -29.90 -8.98
N LEU A 273 10.77 -28.92 -8.08
CA LEU A 273 9.64 -28.46 -7.28
C LEU A 273 8.99 -27.25 -7.95
N VAL A 274 8.06 -27.53 -8.86
CA VAL A 274 7.20 -26.52 -9.51
C VAL A 274 5.99 -26.16 -8.65
N SER A 275 5.71 -26.93 -7.59
CA SER A 275 4.52 -26.82 -6.74
C SER A 275 4.80 -26.25 -5.35
N ASP A 276 3.76 -25.67 -4.75
CA ASP A 276 3.76 -25.16 -3.38
C ASP A 276 4.10 -26.27 -2.35
N ILE A 277 4.80 -25.90 -1.28
CA ILE A 277 5.12 -26.82 -0.18
C ILE A 277 4.05 -26.72 0.90
N LEU A 278 3.39 -27.83 1.23
CA LEU A 278 2.42 -27.91 2.32
C LEU A 278 3.11 -27.89 3.68
N ILE A 279 2.63 -27.02 4.57
CA ILE A 279 2.99 -26.96 5.98
C ILE A 279 1.76 -27.37 6.79
N HIS A 280 1.76 -28.62 7.24
CA HIS A 280 0.61 -29.21 7.91
C HIS A 280 0.69 -29.09 9.44
N GLY A 281 -0.15 -28.23 10.01
CA GLY A 281 -0.33 -28.02 11.44
C GLY A 281 0.55 -26.92 12.04
N MET A 282 0.09 -26.39 13.18
CA MET A 282 0.76 -25.28 13.88
C MET A 282 2.21 -25.58 14.27
N LYS A 283 2.52 -26.82 14.71
CA LYS A 283 3.89 -27.20 15.10
C LYS A 283 4.88 -27.14 13.93
N ALA A 284 4.47 -27.62 12.75
CA ALA A 284 5.28 -27.53 11.53
C ALA A 284 5.41 -26.09 11.03
N ARG A 285 4.39 -25.24 11.28
CA ARG A 285 4.44 -23.81 10.99
C ARG A 285 5.42 -23.06 11.88
N ASN A 286 5.69 -23.56 13.09
CA ASN A 286 6.75 -23.08 13.98
C ASN A 286 6.78 -21.55 14.17
N ARG A 287 5.72 -21.02 14.81
CA ARG A 287 5.59 -19.60 15.20
C ARG A 287 5.71 -18.61 14.03
N SER A 288 5.38 -19.02 12.80
CA SER A 288 5.29 -18.14 11.63
C SER A 288 3.85 -17.76 11.32
N ILE A 289 3.67 -16.56 10.75
CA ILE A 289 2.38 -15.93 10.47
C ILE A 289 2.23 -15.72 8.95
N HIS A 290 0.99 -15.59 8.48
CA HIS A 290 0.69 -15.31 7.07
C HIS A 290 1.51 -14.12 6.52
N GLY A 291 2.19 -14.36 5.40
CA GLY A 291 3.07 -13.41 4.72
C GLY A 291 4.52 -13.40 5.20
N ASP A 292 4.89 -14.15 6.24
CA ASP A 292 6.30 -14.28 6.68
C ASP A 292 7.16 -14.90 5.57
N VAL A 293 8.39 -14.42 5.43
CA VAL A 293 9.43 -15.09 4.62
C VAL A 293 10.12 -16.12 5.51
N VAL A 294 9.88 -17.39 5.20
CA VAL A 294 10.29 -18.54 6.02
C VAL A 294 11.29 -19.43 5.29
N VAL A 295 12.00 -20.22 6.08
CA VAL A 295 12.91 -21.27 5.61
C VAL A 295 12.34 -22.62 6.01
N VAL A 296 12.20 -23.51 5.03
CA VAL A 296 11.54 -24.80 5.16
C VAL A 296 12.54 -25.94 4.92
N GLU A 297 12.46 -26.96 5.77
CA GLU A 297 13.06 -28.27 5.53
C GLU A 297 11.98 -29.23 5.02
N LEU A 298 12.22 -29.87 3.88
CA LEU A 298 11.31 -30.89 3.34
C LEU A 298 11.32 -32.14 4.22
N LEU A 299 10.15 -32.70 4.43
CA LEU A 299 10.00 -34.00 5.08
C LEU A 299 10.32 -35.13 4.09
N PRO A 300 10.67 -36.32 4.60
CA PRO A 300 10.75 -37.54 3.79
C PRO A 300 9.46 -37.75 2.97
N LYS A 301 9.60 -38.33 1.76
CA LYS A 301 8.48 -38.48 0.82
C LYS A 301 7.32 -39.33 1.38
N ASP A 302 7.62 -40.24 2.29
CA ASP A 302 6.65 -41.06 3.02
C ASP A 302 5.80 -40.28 4.03
N GLU A 303 6.25 -39.08 4.45
CA GLU A 303 5.51 -38.17 5.32
C GLU A 303 4.72 -37.10 4.56
N TRP A 304 4.73 -37.14 3.23
CA TRP A 304 4.00 -36.18 2.40
C TRP A 304 2.49 -36.37 2.53
N LYS A 305 1.76 -35.27 2.67
CA LYS A 305 0.31 -35.24 2.84
C LYS A 305 -0.36 -34.58 1.65
N GLY A 306 -1.61 -34.97 1.39
CA GLY A 306 -2.48 -34.30 0.42
C GLY A 306 -3.25 -33.13 1.04
N ARG A 307 -3.85 -32.29 0.19
CA ARG A 307 -4.82 -31.28 0.60
C ARG A 307 -6.08 -31.97 1.09
N THR A 308 -6.70 -31.45 2.14
CA THR A 308 -8.00 -31.97 2.55
C THR A 308 -9.12 -31.37 1.68
N ALA A 309 -9.92 -32.22 1.05
CA ALA A 309 -10.96 -31.79 0.09
C ALA A 309 -12.28 -31.30 0.74
N ALA A 310 -12.50 -31.51 2.04
CA ALA A 310 -13.74 -31.12 2.71
C ALA A 310 -13.71 -29.63 3.14
N LEU A 311 -14.77 -28.88 2.88
CA LEU A 311 -14.98 -27.57 3.51
C LEU A 311 -15.66 -27.80 4.86
N CYS A 312 -15.01 -27.49 5.97
CA CYS A 312 -15.66 -27.45 7.28
C CYS A 312 -16.03 -26.00 7.58
N GLU A 313 -17.33 -25.71 7.68
CA GLU A 313 -17.81 -24.49 8.31
C GLU A 313 -17.91 -24.73 9.83
N ASN A 314 -17.19 -23.89 10.60
CA ASN A 314 -17.21 -23.73 12.06
C ASN A 314 -16.33 -24.63 12.96
N ASP A 315 -15.76 -23.94 13.96
CA ASP A 315 -14.81 -24.37 15.02
C ASP A 315 -15.42 -25.32 16.08
N ASN A 316 -16.08 -26.40 15.68
CA ASN A 316 -16.36 -27.49 16.60
C ASN A 316 -15.63 -28.75 16.14
N GLU A 317 -14.45 -28.98 16.73
CA GLU A 317 -13.80 -30.29 16.69
C GLU A 317 -14.74 -31.30 17.36
N ASP A 318 -15.23 -32.27 16.59
CA ASP A 318 -14.95 -33.68 16.89
C ASP A 318 -15.56 -34.62 15.84
N LYS A 319 -14.69 -35.51 15.33
CA LYS A 319 -14.98 -36.80 14.69
C LYS A 319 -15.81 -36.79 13.39
N ALA A 320 -15.11 -36.64 12.27
CA ALA A 320 -15.45 -37.36 11.05
C ALA A 320 -14.24 -38.15 10.54
N SER A 321 -14.20 -39.44 10.90
CA SER A 321 -13.29 -40.42 10.34
C SER A 321 -13.66 -40.67 8.87
N GLY A 322 -12.95 -40.03 7.95
CA GLY A 322 -13.09 -40.27 6.51
C GLY A 322 -12.83 -39.03 5.64
N GLU A 323 -11.75 -38.29 5.89
CA GLU A 323 -11.35 -37.22 4.97
C GLU A 323 -10.67 -37.82 3.73
N SER A 324 -11.26 -37.66 2.55
CA SER A 324 -10.58 -37.96 1.28
C SER A 324 -9.49 -36.90 1.05
N SER A 325 -8.26 -37.23 1.40
CA SER A 325 -7.08 -36.44 1.06
C SER A 325 -6.80 -36.52 -0.44
N SER A 326 -6.38 -35.41 -1.04
CA SER A 326 -5.88 -35.38 -2.42
C SER A 326 -4.59 -36.19 -2.54
N GLU A 327 -4.04 -36.27 -3.76
CA GLU A 327 -2.71 -36.85 -3.97
C GLU A 327 -1.65 -36.21 -3.04
N PRO A 328 -0.68 -37.00 -2.53
CA PRO A 328 0.38 -36.49 -1.66
C PRO A 328 1.21 -35.41 -2.36
N MET A 329 1.38 -34.26 -1.71
CA MET A 329 2.17 -33.15 -2.23
C MET A 329 3.40 -32.87 -1.34
N PRO A 330 4.44 -32.18 -1.86
CA PRO A 330 5.63 -31.85 -1.09
C PRO A 330 5.26 -31.22 0.25
N THR A 331 5.67 -31.86 1.34
CA THR A 331 5.34 -31.41 2.70
C THR A 331 6.62 -31.06 3.45
N GLY A 332 6.60 -29.97 4.21
CA GLY A 332 7.77 -29.46 4.93
C GLY A 332 7.44 -28.90 6.31
N ARG A 333 8.50 -28.53 7.04
CA ARG A 333 8.40 -27.82 8.32
C ARG A 333 9.27 -26.56 8.31
N VAL A 334 8.80 -25.50 8.96
CA VAL A 334 9.51 -24.24 9.09
C VAL A 334 10.62 -24.38 10.14
N VAL A 335 11.86 -24.12 9.74
CA VAL A 335 13.06 -24.18 10.59
C VAL A 335 13.59 -22.80 10.99
N GLY A 336 13.11 -21.74 10.34
CA GLY A 336 13.45 -20.37 10.67
C GLY A 336 12.62 -19.33 9.90
N ILE A 337 12.64 -18.09 10.39
CA ILE A 337 11.95 -16.95 9.79
C ILE A 337 13.02 -15.91 9.42
N LEU A 338 13.15 -15.61 8.13
CA LEU A 338 14.10 -14.60 7.64
C LEU A 338 13.53 -13.19 7.80
N GLN A 339 12.24 -13.03 7.53
CA GLN A 339 11.55 -11.75 7.61
C GLN A 339 10.13 -11.95 8.13
N LYS A 340 9.83 -11.31 9.25
CA LYS A 340 8.47 -11.24 9.82
C LYS A 340 7.62 -10.24 9.06
N ASN A 341 6.37 -10.58 8.82
CA ASN A 341 5.34 -9.72 8.23
C ASN A 341 4.33 -9.21 9.27
N TRP A 342 4.80 -8.95 10.50
CA TRP A 342 3.96 -8.38 11.54
C TRP A 342 3.51 -6.96 11.16
N ARG A 343 2.25 -6.65 11.47
CA ARG A 343 1.57 -5.39 11.19
C ARG A 343 0.58 -5.08 12.31
N ASP A 344 -0.17 -4.00 12.15
CA ASP A 344 -1.31 -3.71 13.00
C ASP A 344 -2.41 -4.73 12.70
N TYR A 345 -2.90 -5.39 13.75
CA TYR A 345 -3.99 -6.37 13.67
C TYR A 345 -5.21 -5.81 14.39
N VAL A 346 -6.36 -5.84 13.73
CA VAL A 346 -7.63 -5.53 14.36
C VAL A 346 -8.13 -6.77 15.06
N VAL A 347 -8.50 -6.65 16.32
CA VAL A 347 -8.93 -7.74 17.19
C VAL A 347 -10.25 -7.42 17.86
N THR A 348 -10.89 -8.46 18.37
CA THR A 348 -12.04 -8.40 19.28
C THR A 348 -11.74 -9.15 20.55
N PHE A 349 -12.29 -8.67 21.65
CA PHE A 349 -12.18 -9.34 22.94
C PHE A 349 -13.20 -10.48 23.05
N PRO A 350 -12.87 -11.55 23.78
CA PRO A 350 -13.79 -12.67 24.00
C PRO A 350 -15.02 -12.22 24.81
N ALA A 351 -16.10 -12.99 24.73
CA ALA A 351 -17.34 -12.68 25.45
C ALA A 351 -17.15 -12.78 26.98
N LYS A 352 -17.97 -12.04 27.77
CA LYS A 352 -17.90 -12.05 29.25
C LYS A 352 -17.90 -13.45 29.86
N GLU A 353 -18.66 -14.37 29.27
CA GLU A 353 -18.77 -15.76 29.71
C GLU A 353 -17.42 -16.50 29.60
N GLU A 354 -16.66 -16.23 28.54
CA GLU A 354 -15.31 -16.77 28.34
C GLU A 354 -14.28 -16.09 29.25
N VAL A 355 -14.39 -14.78 29.49
CA VAL A 355 -13.48 -14.03 30.38
C VAL A 355 -13.63 -14.49 31.84
N GLN A 356 -14.86 -14.74 32.29
CA GLN A 356 -15.12 -15.23 33.65
C GLN A 356 -14.55 -16.63 33.89
N SER A 357 -14.46 -17.46 32.85
CA SER A 357 -13.82 -18.77 32.90
C SER A 357 -12.30 -18.72 33.12
N GLN A 358 -11.66 -17.58 32.79
CA GLN A 358 -10.21 -17.37 32.90
C GLN A 358 -9.77 -16.87 34.30
N GLY A 359 -10.71 -16.69 35.24
CA GLY A 359 -10.44 -16.34 36.63
C GLY A 359 -10.35 -14.83 36.91
N LYS A 360 -10.75 -14.40 38.11
CA LYS A 360 -10.87 -12.98 38.53
C LYS A 360 -9.58 -12.15 38.51
N ASN A 361 -8.44 -12.76 38.24
CA ASN A 361 -7.10 -12.14 38.19
C ASN A 361 -6.45 -12.20 36.79
N ALA A 362 -7.19 -12.54 35.74
CA ALA A 362 -6.63 -12.67 34.40
C ALA A 362 -6.25 -11.29 33.82
N GLN A 363 -5.07 -10.80 34.18
CA GLN A 363 -4.40 -9.71 33.47
C GLN A 363 -4.16 -10.09 32.01
N LYS A 364 -4.04 -11.39 31.71
CA LYS A 364 -3.76 -11.97 30.39
C LYS A 364 -5.04 -12.44 29.70
N ILE A 365 -5.31 -11.91 28.51
CA ILE A 365 -6.52 -12.21 27.73
C ILE A 365 -6.12 -12.58 26.31
N LEU A 366 -6.77 -13.61 25.76
CA LEU A 366 -6.62 -13.99 24.36
C LEU A 366 -7.63 -13.22 23.52
N VAL A 367 -7.15 -12.33 22.67
CA VAL A 367 -7.97 -11.59 21.70
C VAL A 367 -7.98 -12.30 20.35
N THR A 368 -9.10 -12.18 19.65
CA THR A 368 -9.33 -12.84 18.35
C THR A 368 -9.12 -11.83 17.22
N PRO A 369 -8.12 -12.03 16.35
CA PRO A 369 -7.91 -11.20 15.16
C PRO A 369 -9.08 -11.26 14.18
N TRP A 370 -9.29 -10.17 13.44
CA TRP A 370 -10.27 -10.07 12.37
C TRP A 370 -9.88 -10.96 11.18
N ASP A 371 -8.59 -11.04 10.86
CA ASP A 371 -8.06 -11.99 9.89
C ASP A 371 -7.86 -13.38 10.53
N TYR A 372 -8.75 -14.32 10.21
CA TYR A 372 -8.73 -15.70 10.70
C TYR A 372 -7.42 -16.47 10.43
N ARG A 373 -6.57 -15.99 9.51
CA ARG A 373 -5.26 -16.58 9.25
C ARG A 373 -4.25 -16.30 10.36
N ILE A 374 -4.53 -15.32 11.22
CA ILE A 374 -3.69 -14.91 12.33
C ILE A 374 -4.17 -15.63 13.60
N PRO A 375 -3.27 -16.29 14.37
CA PRO A 375 -3.65 -16.95 15.62
C PRO A 375 -4.11 -15.92 16.66
N LYS A 376 -4.89 -16.36 17.65
CA LYS A 376 -5.24 -15.55 18.82
C LYS A 376 -3.99 -14.94 19.45
N ILE A 377 -4.08 -13.68 19.86
CA ILE A 377 -2.96 -12.94 20.43
C ILE A 377 -3.21 -12.79 21.92
N ARG A 378 -2.20 -13.06 22.76
CA ARG A 378 -2.26 -12.80 24.18
C ARG A 378 -1.88 -11.34 24.42
N ILE A 379 -2.75 -10.60 25.08
CA ILE A 379 -2.49 -9.23 25.51
C ILE A 379 -2.74 -9.11 27.01
N SER A 380 -2.14 -8.08 27.60
CA SER A 380 -2.38 -7.75 29.00
C SER A 380 -3.03 -6.39 29.16
N THR A 381 -4.21 -6.38 29.78
CA THR A 381 -5.02 -5.17 29.97
C THR A 381 -6.00 -5.31 31.13
N GLN A 382 -6.27 -4.20 31.81
CA GLN A 382 -7.30 -4.11 32.86
C GLN A 382 -8.67 -3.66 32.30
N GLN A 383 -8.73 -3.24 31.04
CA GLN A 383 -9.91 -2.63 30.42
C GLN A 383 -10.74 -3.62 29.58
N ALA A 384 -10.53 -4.92 29.75
CA ALA A 384 -11.14 -5.95 28.92
C ALA A 384 -12.66 -5.84 28.82
N GLU A 385 -13.32 -5.57 29.95
CA GLU A 385 -14.78 -5.43 30.00
C GLU A 385 -15.28 -4.21 29.22
N ALA A 386 -14.51 -3.11 29.20
CA ALA A 386 -14.87 -1.89 28.48
C ALA A 386 -14.63 -2.00 26.98
N LEU A 387 -13.66 -2.82 26.57
CA LEU A 387 -13.23 -3.00 25.18
C LEU A 387 -13.97 -4.13 24.45
N GLN A 388 -14.88 -4.83 25.12
CA GLN A 388 -15.56 -6.02 24.58
C GLN A 388 -16.35 -5.76 23.29
N ASP A 389 -17.06 -4.63 23.23
CA ASP A 389 -17.92 -4.27 22.10
C ASP A 389 -17.21 -3.38 21.07
N PHE A 390 -15.88 -3.34 21.10
CA PHE A 390 -15.07 -2.46 20.26
C PHE A 390 -14.11 -3.23 19.36
N ARG A 391 -13.86 -2.66 18.17
CA ARG A 391 -12.75 -3.02 17.31
C ARG A 391 -11.48 -2.34 17.85
N VAL A 392 -10.46 -3.13 18.12
CA VAL A 392 -9.23 -2.66 18.76
C VAL A 392 -8.02 -3.04 17.93
N VAL A 393 -7.02 -2.16 17.86
CA VAL A 393 -5.74 -2.46 17.21
C VAL A 393 -4.76 -3.01 18.24
N VAL A 394 -4.12 -4.13 17.90
CA VAL A 394 -3.07 -4.79 18.67
C VAL A 394 -1.84 -5.02 17.79
N ARG A 395 -0.66 -4.97 18.40
CA ARG A 395 0.63 -5.32 17.77
C ARG A 395 1.23 -6.54 18.45
N ILE A 396 1.80 -7.44 17.65
CA ILE A 396 2.54 -8.59 18.15
C ILE A 396 3.96 -8.14 18.53
N ASP A 397 4.37 -8.48 19.74
CA ASP A 397 5.68 -8.12 20.30
C ASP A 397 6.68 -9.27 20.19
N SER A 398 6.24 -10.48 20.52
CA SER A 398 7.06 -11.69 20.53
C SER A 398 6.20 -12.95 20.41
N TRP A 399 6.88 -14.05 20.09
CA TRP A 399 6.29 -15.38 20.18
C TRP A 399 7.37 -16.35 20.65
N GLU A 400 7.33 -16.64 21.95
CA GLU A 400 8.28 -17.47 22.66
C GLU A 400 8.09 -18.95 22.30
N SER A 401 9.17 -19.74 22.34
CA SER A 401 9.14 -21.16 22.01
C SER A 401 8.32 -22.02 22.98
N THR A 402 8.03 -21.48 24.16
CA THR A 402 7.26 -22.13 25.23
C THR A 402 5.77 -21.80 25.16
N SER A 403 5.36 -20.85 24.30
CA SER A 403 4.00 -20.34 24.26
C SER A 403 3.26 -20.74 23.00
N VAL A 404 2.03 -21.24 23.16
CA VAL A 404 1.13 -21.58 22.03
C VAL A 404 0.73 -20.34 21.22
N TYR A 405 0.58 -19.19 21.87
CA TYR A 405 0.09 -17.94 21.29
C TYR A 405 1.15 -16.83 21.36
N PRO A 406 1.19 -15.93 20.36
CA PRO A 406 2.04 -14.74 20.42
C PRO A 406 1.59 -13.79 21.54
N ASN A 407 2.56 -13.06 22.09
CA ASN A 407 2.35 -11.96 23.02
C ASN A 407 2.31 -10.63 22.26
N GLY A 408 1.42 -9.74 22.67
CA GLY A 408 1.24 -8.42 22.06
C GLY A 408 0.70 -7.37 23.03
N HIS A 409 0.58 -6.15 22.55
CA HIS A 409 0.08 -5.01 23.33
C HIS A 409 -1.03 -4.25 22.60
N PHE A 410 -1.85 -3.57 23.40
CA PHE A 410 -2.93 -2.70 22.93
C PHE A 410 -2.37 -1.43 22.31
N VAL A 411 -2.91 -0.98 21.17
CA VAL A 411 -2.49 0.27 20.50
C VAL A 411 -3.57 1.35 20.60
N ARG A 412 -4.77 1.08 20.09
CA ARG A 412 -5.89 2.06 20.08
C ARG A 412 -7.23 1.39 19.79
N VAL A 413 -8.32 2.07 20.15
CA VAL A 413 -9.69 1.71 19.77
C VAL A 413 -10.03 2.34 18.41
N LEU A 414 -10.70 1.58 17.53
CA LEU A 414 -11.18 2.08 16.23
C LEU A 414 -12.63 2.54 16.28
N GLY A 415 -13.50 1.80 16.95
CA GLY A 415 -14.93 2.08 17.01
C GLY A 415 -15.71 0.89 17.56
N ARG A 416 -17.01 1.08 17.77
CA ARG A 416 -17.89 -0.02 18.21
C ARG A 416 -18.09 -1.03 17.08
N ILE A 417 -18.28 -2.28 17.44
CA ILE A 417 -18.61 -3.33 16.46
C ILE A 417 -19.98 -2.98 15.81
N ARG A 418 -20.07 -3.12 14.48
CA ARG A 418 -21.23 -2.72 13.65
C ARG A 418 -21.44 -1.21 13.49
N ASP A 419 -20.57 -0.37 14.02
CA ASP A 419 -20.55 1.05 13.67
C ASP A 419 -19.86 1.24 12.30
N LEU A 420 -20.46 2.03 11.42
CA LEU A 420 -19.98 2.18 10.04
C LEU A 420 -18.54 2.71 9.98
N GLU A 421 -18.24 3.78 10.72
CA GLU A 421 -16.88 4.35 10.76
C GLU A 421 -15.88 3.37 11.39
N GLY A 422 -16.30 2.63 12.43
CA GLY A 422 -15.48 1.59 13.06
C GLY A 422 -15.14 0.42 12.13
N GLU A 423 -16.09 -0.05 11.32
CA GLU A 423 -15.86 -1.15 10.37
C GLU A 423 -15.07 -0.67 9.14
N ILE A 424 -15.29 0.56 8.65
CA ILE A 424 -14.44 1.16 7.61
C ILE A 424 -12.99 1.28 8.11
N ALA A 425 -12.79 1.83 9.31
CA ALA A 425 -11.45 1.93 9.92
C ALA A 425 -10.80 0.55 10.08
N THR A 426 -11.58 -0.50 10.38
CA THR A 426 -11.10 -1.88 10.46
C THR A 426 -10.56 -2.36 9.11
N ILE A 427 -11.33 -2.18 8.02
CA ILE A 427 -10.92 -2.57 6.67
C ILE A 427 -9.64 -1.84 6.25
N LEU A 428 -9.55 -0.53 6.52
CA LEU A 428 -8.39 0.28 6.18
C LEU A 428 -7.13 -0.21 6.91
N VAL A 429 -7.21 -0.44 8.22
CA VAL A 429 -6.07 -0.93 9.02
C VAL A 429 -5.64 -2.34 8.60
N GLU A 430 -6.57 -3.27 8.39
CA GLU A 430 -6.27 -4.64 7.97
C GLU A 430 -5.58 -4.71 6.61
N ASN A 431 -5.89 -3.78 5.70
CA ASN A 431 -5.25 -3.66 4.40
C ASN A 431 -4.05 -2.71 4.39
N SER A 432 -3.59 -2.24 5.57
CA SER A 432 -2.47 -1.30 5.70
C SER A 432 -2.64 0.00 4.89
N ILE A 433 -3.89 0.46 4.76
CA ILE A 433 -4.27 1.67 4.05
C ILE A 433 -4.31 2.84 5.04
N SER A 434 -3.57 3.91 4.73
CA SER A 434 -3.55 5.15 5.51
C SER A 434 -4.19 6.28 4.71
N VAL A 435 -5.29 6.82 5.22
CA VAL A 435 -6.12 7.87 4.57
C VAL A 435 -6.23 9.11 5.44
N VAL A 436 -5.15 9.44 6.14
CA VAL A 436 -5.08 10.65 6.97
C VAL A 436 -5.24 11.89 6.07
N PRO A 437 -5.95 12.94 6.51
CA PRO A 437 -6.10 14.17 5.72
C PRO A 437 -4.76 14.76 5.26
N PHE A 438 -4.80 15.48 4.13
CA PHE A 438 -3.64 16.20 3.64
C PHE A 438 -3.24 17.31 4.62
N SER A 439 -1.95 17.42 4.91
CA SER A 439 -1.37 18.44 5.78
C SER A 439 -1.44 19.83 5.15
N GLU A 440 -1.32 20.87 5.98
CA GLU A 440 -1.22 22.25 5.52
C GLU A 440 -0.04 22.44 4.56
N ALA A 441 1.13 21.85 4.84
CA ALA A 441 2.30 21.92 3.96
C ALA A 441 2.03 21.31 2.57
N GLN A 442 1.24 20.23 2.50
CA GLN A 442 0.79 19.63 1.25
C GLN A 442 -0.21 20.54 0.52
N MET A 443 -1.16 21.14 1.24
CA MET A 443 -2.14 22.06 0.67
C MET A 443 -1.51 23.36 0.16
N CYS A 444 -0.40 23.82 0.76
CA CYS A 444 0.36 24.97 0.29
C CYS A 444 1.05 24.75 -1.08
N GLU A 445 1.20 23.50 -1.54
CA GLU A 445 1.69 23.20 -2.89
C GLU A 445 0.59 23.33 -3.97
N MET A 446 -0.68 23.50 -3.57
CA MET A 446 -1.80 23.58 -4.52
C MET A 446 -1.81 24.91 -5.26
N PRO A 447 -2.12 24.91 -6.57
CA PRO A 447 -2.37 26.15 -7.30
C PRO A 447 -3.52 26.94 -6.68
N VAL A 448 -3.43 28.27 -6.74
CA VAL A 448 -4.53 29.14 -6.32
C VAL A 448 -5.68 28.98 -7.30
N ASN A 449 -6.82 28.53 -6.78
CA ASN A 449 -8.06 28.42 -7.52
C ASN A 449 -9.23 28.74 -6.57
N THR A 450 -9.59 30.01 -6.50
CA THR A 450 -10.72 30.50 -5.69
C THR A 450 -11.71 31.25 -6.58
N PRO A 451 -12.97 31.45 -6.15
CA PRO A 451 -13.92 32.25 -6.91
C PRO A 451 -13.41 33.66 -7.26
N GLU A 452 -12.59 34.26 -6.40
CA GLU A 452 -11.99 35.58 -6.60
C GLU A 452 -10.76 35.55 -7.51
N ASN A 453 -10.02 34.44 -7.50
CA ASN A 453 -8.84 34.21 -8.34
C ASN A 453 -8.90 32.82 -8.98
N PRO A 454 -9.76 32.62 -9.98
CA PRO A 454 -9.93 31.32 -10.61
C PRO A 454 -8.70 30.97 -11.43
N TRP A 455 -8.34 29.70 -11.41
CA TRP A 455 -7.23 29.20 -12.19
C TRP A 455 -7.47 29.40 -13.69
N LYS A 456 -6.42 29.77 -14.42
CA LYS A 456 -6.45 29.97 -15.87
C LYS A 456 -5.22 29.37 -16.50
N VAL A 457 -5.39 28.96 -17.75
CA VAL A 457 -4.28 28.57 -18.63
C VAL A 457 -3.25 29.70 -18.71
N SER A 458 -1.99 29.40 -18.44
CA SER A 458 -0.90 30.37 -18.55
C SER A 458 -0.52 30.66 -20.01
N PRO A 459 -0.14 31.91 -20.35
CA PRO A 459 0.33 32.26 -21.70
C PRO A 459 1.57 31.48 -22.15
N GLU A 460 2.40 31.05 -21.21
CA GLU A 460 3.57 30.20 -21.46
C GLU A 460 3.14 28.85 -22.03
N GLU A 461 2.20 28.18 -21.35
CA GLU A 461 1.72 26.87 -21.76
C GLU A 461 0.90 26.93 -23.05
N GLU A 462 0.20 28.05 -23.34
CA GLU A 462 -0.46 28.25 -24.64
C GLU A 462 0.52 28.26 -25.82
N ARG A 463 1.79 28.64 -25.60
CA ARG A 463 2.83 28.64 -26.64
C ARG A 463 3.46 27.25 -26.84
N GLU A 464 3.57 26.46 -25.78
CA GLU A 464 4.26 25.16 -25.80
C GLU A 464 3.32 24.00 -26.15
N ARG A 465 2.07 24.04 -25.66
CA ARG A 465 1.08 22.99 -25.86
C ARG A 465 0.36 23.13 -27.20
N LYS A 466 -0.06 22.00 -27.76
CA LYS A 466 -0.93 22.01 -28.94
C LYS A 466 -2.36 22.36 -28.52
N ASP A 467 -2.89 23.47 -29.03
CA ASP A 467 -4.25 23.93 -28.73
C ASP A 467 -5.30 23.17 -29.57
N LEU A 468 -6.19 22.44 -28.90
CA LEU A 468 -7.26 21.67 -29.52
C LEU A 468 -8.65 22.29 -29.31
N ARG A 469 -8.77 23.35 -28.50
CA ARG A 469 -10.05 23.91 -28.01
C ARG A 469 -11.04 24.27 -29.13
N ARG A 470 -10.54 24.66 -30.30
CA ARG A 470 -11.34 25.10 -31.45
C ARG A 470 -11.31 24.13 -32.64
N THR A 471 -10.47 23.11 -32.59
CA THR A 471 -10.19 22.24 -33.74
C THR A 471 -10.75 20.83 -33.58
N HIS A 472 -11.15 20.45 -32.37
CA HIS A 472 -11.67 19.13 -32.02
C HIS A 472 -12.95 19.29 -31.19
N LEU A 473 -13.93 18.44 -31.48
CA LEU A 473 -15.00 18.17 -30.54
C LEU A 473 -14.49 17.17 -29.51
N VAL A 474 -14.23 17.64 -28.29
CA VAL A 474 -13.74 16.83 -27.17
C VAL A 474 -14.87 16.64 -26.17
N PHE A 475 -15.08 15.44 -25.64
CA PHE A 475 -16.10 15.16 -24.63
C PHE A 475 -15.72 13.97 -23.76
N SER A 476 -16.33 13.85 -22.57
CA SER A 476 -16.15 12.69 -21.69
C SER A 476 -17.42 11.83 -21.63
N ILE A 477 -17.27 10.56 -21.25
CA ILE A 477 -18.37 9.63 -20.97
C ILE A 477 -18.02 8.84 -19.70
N ASP A 478 -18.69 9.16 -18.61
CA ASP A 478 -18.33 8.71 -17.26
C ASP A 478 -19.55 8.13 -16.51
N PRO A 479 -19.37 7.53 -15.32
CA PRO A 479 -20.49 7.26 -14.44
C PRO A 479 -21.25 8.55 -14.07
N LYS A 480 -22.55 8.44 -13.86
CA LYS A 480 -23.38 9.57 -13.40
C LYS A 480 -22.85 10.13 -12.07
N GLY A 481 -22.56 11.42 -12.03
CA GLY A 481 -22.01 12.10 -10.85
C GLY A 481 -20.49 12.00 -10.70
N CYS A 482 -19.76 11.55 -11.73
CA CYS A 482 -18.30 11.59 -11.75
C CYS A 482 -17.79 13.05 -11.65
N GLU A 483 -16.87 13.29 -10.70
CA GLU A 483 -16.25 14.60 -10.48
C GLU A 483 -14.79 14.64 -10.95
N ASP A 484 -14.14 13.48 -11.04
CA ASP A 484 -12.75 13.22 -11.40
C ASP A 484 -12.67 12.62 -12.82
N VAL A 485 -12.96 13.47 -13.81
CA VAL A 485 -12.93 13.09 -15.21
C VAL A 485 -11.48 13.01 -15.68
N ASP A 486 -10.95 11.80 -15.75
CA ASP A 486 -9.55 11.54 -16.12
C ASP A 486 -9.32 11.56 -17.63
N ASP A 487 -10.33 11.17 -18.43
CA ASP A 487 -10.20 11.00 -19.87
C ASP A 487 -11.33 11.66 -20.67
N THR A 488 -10.96 12.12 -21.87
CA THR A 488 -11.89 12.62 -22.88
C THR A 488 -11.51 12.08 -24.25
N LEU A 489 -12.49 12.01 -25.14
CA LEU A 489 -12.36 11.46 -26.48
C LEU A 489 -12.64 12.54 -27.53
N SER A 490 -12.04 12.40 -28.71
CA SER A 490 -12.41 13.15 -29.89
C SER A 490 -12.28 12.30 -31.16
N VAL A 491 -13.12 12.57 -32.16
CA VAL A 491 -12.99 12.00 -33.50
C VAL A 491 -13.34 13.05 -34.54
N ARG A 492 -12.56 13.11 -35.64
CA ARG A 492 -12.85 13.99 -36.77
C ARG A 492 -12.36 13.43 -38.09
N THR A 493 -12.89 13.98 -39.18
CA THR A 493 -12.39 13.70 -40.53
C THR A 493 -11.31 14.70 -40.93
N LEU A 494 -10.17 14.21 -41.41
CA LEU A 494 -9.06 15.01 -41.91
C LEU A 494 -9.27 15.43 -43.37
N ASN A 495 -8.52 16.46 -43.82
CA ASN A 495 -8.60 16.97 -45.19
C ASN A 495 -8.28 15.92 -46.28
N ASN A 496 -7.48 14.91 -45.93
CA ASN A 496 -7.14 13.80 -46.83
C ASN A 496 -8.20 12.67 -46.83
N GLY A 497 -9.29 12.83 -46.07
CA GLY A 497 -10.37 11.86 -45.94
C GLY A 497 -10.16 10.79 -44.86
N ASN A 498 -8.97 10.71 -44.25
CA ASN A 498 -8.71 9.83 -43.11
C ASN A 498 -9.46 10.32 -41.86
N LEU A 499 -9.53 9.48 -40.83
CA LEU A 499 -10.05 9.85 -39.52
C LEU A 499 -8.90 10.18 -38.56
N GLU A 500 -9.11 11.10 -37.64
CA GLU A 500 -8.23 11.32 -36.49
C GLU A 500 -9.02 10.97 -35.23
N LEU A 501 -8.54 9.96 -34.50
CA LEU A 501 -9.02 9.58 -33.17
C LEU A 501 -8.10 10.21 -32.13
N GLY A 502 -8.65 10.88 -31.13
CA GLY A 502 -7.93 11.43 -30.00
C GLY A 502 -8.40 10.86 -28.67
N VAL A 503 -7.45 10.47 -27.83
CA VAL A 503 -7.64 10.21 -26.40
C VAL A 503 -6.83 11.25 -25.65
N HIS A 504 -7.48 11.97 -24.73
CA HIS A 504 -6.87 13.06 -23.97
C HIS A 504 -7.02 12.79 -22.48
N ILE A 505 -5.90 12.64 -21.78
CA ILE A 505 -5.82 12.29 -20.37
C ILE A 505 -5.42 13.53 -19.55
N ALA A 506 -6.00 13.71 -18.36
CA ALA A 506 -5.65 14.78 -17.43
C ALA A 506 -4.13 14.92 -17.21
N ASP A 507 -3.57 16.13 -17.37
CA ASP A 507 -2.13 16.36 -17.17
C ASP A 507 -1.77 16.64 -15.71
N VAL A 508 -1.88 15.60 -14.87
CA VAL A 508 -1.48 15.64 -13.46
C VAL A 508 0.01 16.02 -13.30
N THR A 509 0.86 15.64 -14.27
CA THR A 509 2.31 15.87 -14.20
C THR A 509 2.71 17.35 -14.26
N HIS A 510 1.82 18.22 -14.72
CA HIS A 510 2.02 19.67 -14.68
C HIS A 510 1.92 20.21 -13.25
N PHE A 511 1.01 19.67 -12.44
CA PHE A 511 0.69 20.19 -11.11
C PHE A 511 1.48 19.49 -9.99
N VAL A 512 1.88 18.24 -10.18
CA VAL A 512 2.58 17.45 -9.17
C VAL A 512 4.04 17.27 -9.57
N ALA A 513 4.93 18.03 -8.93
CA ALA A 513 6.36 17.96 -9.17
C ALA A 513 7.00 16.73 -8.50
N PRO A 514 7.99 16.07 -9.14
CA PRO A 514 8.70 14.95 -8.53
C PRO A 514 9.34 15.33 -7.18
N ASN A 515 9.12 14.49 -6.17
CA ASN A 515 9.57 14.65 -4.78
C ASN A 515 8.98 15.84 -4.02
N SER A 516 7.89 16.46 -4.50
CA SER A 516 7.08 17.38 -3.69
C SER A 516 6.38 16.63 -2.55
N TYR A 517 5.82 17.35 -1.57
CA TYR A 517 5.07 16.73 -0.47
C TYR A 517 3.85 15.96 -0.98
N ILE A 518 3.21 16.45 -2.04
CA ILE A 518 2.10 15.78 -2.71
C ILE A 518 2.55 14.54 -3.48
N ASP A 519 3.67 14.58 -4.21
CA ASP A 519 4.21 13.39 -4.89
C ASP A 519 4.58 12.28 -3.89
N ILE A 520 5.17 12.65 -2.74
CA ILE A 520 5.50 11.69 -1.68
C ILE A 520 4.23 11.02 -1.13
N GLU A 521 3.17 11.79 -0.88
CA GLU A 521 1.89 11.25 -0.38
C GLU A 521 1.18 10.40 -1.45
N ALA A 522 1.11 10.89 -2.69
CA ALA A 522 0.52 10.17 -3.81
C ALA A 522 1.24 8.82 -4.04
N ARG A 523 2.57 8.79 -3.95
CA ARG A 523 3.37 7.57 -4.01
C ARG A 523 3.08 6.61 -2.86
N THR A 524 2.81 7.14 -1.66
CA THR A 524 2.44 6.31 -0.49
C THR A 524 1.04 5.72 -0.64
N ARG A 525 0.05 6.47 -1.15
CA ARG A 525 -1.31 5.97 -1.40
C ARG A 525 -1.38 5.07 -2.64
N ALA A 526 -0.58 5.36 -3.67
CA ALA A 526 -0.51 4.71 -4.98
C ALA A 526 -1.79 4.73 -5.84
N THR A 527 -2.97 4.74 -5.23
CA THR A 527 -4.28 4.78 -5.89
C THR A 527 -5.32 5.45 -4.99
N THR A 528 -6.40 5.95 -5.60
CA THR A 528 -7.63 6.31 -4.87
C THR A 528 -8.31 5.03 -4.39
N TYR A 529 -8.82 5.03 -3.16
CA TYR A 529 -9.56 3.89 -2.60
C TYR A 529 -11.05 4.17 -2.65
N TYR A 530 -11.79 3.36 -3.41
CA TYR A 530 -13.24 3.45 -3.53
C TYR A 530 -13.92 2.50 -2.56
N LEU A 531 -14.83 3.04 -1.74
CA LEU A 531 -15.74 2.29 -0.87
C LEU A 531 -17.17 2.50 -1.36
N ALA A 532 -18.13 1.78 -0.75
CA ALA A 532 -19.53 1.87 -1.14
C ALA A 532 -20.15 3.26 -0.91
N ASP A 533 -19.74 3.99 0.14
CA ASP A 533 -20.34 5.27 0.52
C ASP A 533 -19.44 6.49 0.27
N ARG A 534 -18.14 6.29 0.00
CA ARG A 534 -17.15 7.36 -0.16
C ARG A 534 -15.92 6.87 -0.92
N ARG A 535 -15.05 7.82 -1.28
CA ARG A 535 -13.69 7.54 -1.75
C ARG A 535 -12.65 8.25 -0.89
N TYR A 536 -11.43 7.73 -0.90
CA TYR A 536 -10.26 8.38 -0.33
C TYR A 536 -9.27 8.68 -1.45
N ASP A 537 -9.20 9.97 -1.82
CA ASP A 537 -8.47 10.42 -3.00
C ASP A 537 -6.95 10.24 -2.85
N MET A 538 -6.30 9.86 -3.95
CA MET A 538 -4.84 9.85 -4.04
C MET A 538 -4.25 11.27 -3.98
N LEU A 539 -4.93 12.23 -4.59
CA LEU A 539 -4.55 13.64 -4.68
C LEU A 539 -5.58 14.53 -3.98
N PRO A 540 -5.22 15.76 -3.55
CA PRO A 540 -6.19 16.69 -3.00
C PRO A 540 -7.32 17.02 -3.99
N SER A 541 -8.52 17.26 -3.48
CA SER A 541 -9.73 17.54 -4.28
C SER A 541 -9.57 18.73 -5.23
N ILE A 542 -8.77 19.74 -4.86
CA ILE A 542 -8.43 20.88 -5.72
C ILE A 542 -7.81 20.41 -7.06
N LEU A 543 -7.01 19.33 -7.03
CA LEU A 543 -6.47 18.73 -8.24
C LEU A 543 -7.42 17.70 -8.84
N SER A 544 -7.84 16.69 -8.07
CA SER A 544 -8.59 15.55 -8.60
C SER A 544 -9.99 15.89 -9.10
N ALA A 545 -10.73 16.75 -8.38
CA ALA A 545 -12.12 17.07 -8.70
C ALA A 545 -12.30 18.39 -9.46
N ASP A 546 -11.22 19.14 -9.72
CA ASP A 546 -11.31 20.45 -10.40
C ASP A 546 -10.20 20.68 -11.44
N LEU A 547 -8.96 20.96 -11.00
CA LEU A 547 -7.91 21.46 -11.91
C LEU A 547 -7.40 20.42 -12.92
N CYS A 548 -7.30 19.16 -12.51
CA CYS A 548 -6.93 18.06 -13.40
C CYS A 548 -8.16 17.46 -14.09
N SER A 549 -9.32 17.47 -13.41
CA SER A 549 -10.58 16.95 -13.95
C SER A 549 -10.95 17.67 -15.25
N LEU A 550 -11.19 16.89 -16.30
CA LEU A 550 -11.50 17.36 -17.65
C LEU A 550 -12.97 17.78 -17.81
N LEU A 551 -13.44 18.58 -16.86
CA LEU A 551 -14.83 19.03 -16.73
C LEU A 551 -15.36 19.74 -17.98
N GLY A 552 -16.68 19.64 -18.19
CA GLY A 552 -17.39 20.32 -19.28
C GLY A 552 -17.25 21.85 -19.22
N GLY A 553 -17.02 22.47 -20.38
CA GLY A 553 -17.06 23.92 -20.56
C GLY A 553 -15.88 24.71 -19.98
N VAL A 554 -14.81 24.05 -19.53
CA VAL A 554 -13.61 24.71 -18.99
C VAL A 554 -12.34 24.28 -19.73
N ASP A 555 -11.38 25.20 -19.80
CA ASP A 555 -10.09 24.92 -20.44
C ASP A 555 -9.20 24.13 -19.48
N ARG A 556 -8.61 23.04 -19.96
CA ARG A 556 -7.82 22.10 -19.16
C ARG A 556 -6.56 21.64 -19.89
N TYR A 557 -5.53 21.33 -19.10
CA TYR A 557 -4.31 20.69 -19.60
C TYR A 557 -4.49 19.20 -19.71
N ALA A 558 -4.13 18.65 -20.87
CA ALA A 558 -4.16 17.22 -21.11
C ALA A 558 -2.84 16.73 -21.73
N VAL A 559 -2.59 15.44 -21.58
CA VAL A 559 -1.63 14.67 -22.37
C VAL A 559 -2.43 13.83 -23.34
N SER A 560 -2.17 13.96 -24.64
CA SER A 560 -2.99 13.34 -25.66
C SER A 560 -2.22 12.37 -26.53
N VAL A 561 -2.91 11.31 -26.92
CA VAL A 561 -2.51 10.38 -27.98
C VAL A 561 -3.52 10.52 -29.11
N MET A 562 -3.03 10.80 -30.32
CA MET A 562 -3.88 10.95 -31.50
C MET A 562 -3.42 10.01 -32.61
N TRP A 563 -4.37 9.28 -33.20
CA TRP A 563 -4.14 8.33 -34.29
C TRP A 563 -4.79 8.82 -35.57
N GLU A 564 -4.03 8.82 -36.66
CA GLU A 564 -4.59 8.92 -38.01
C GLU A 564 -4.97 7.51 -38.48
N LEU A 565 -6.26 7.30 -38.74
CA LEU A 565 -6.86 6.03 -39.15
C LEU A 565 -7.32 6.10 -40.61
N ASP A 566 -7.18 5.00 -41.34
CA ASP A 566 -7.86 4.85 -42.63
C ASP A 566 -9.38 4.97 -42.46
N LYS A 567 -10.05 5.65 -43.40
CA LYS A 567 -11.51 5.88 -43.35
C LYS A 567 -12.33 4.59 -43.38
N ILE A 568 -11.84 3.55 -44.07
CA ILE A 568 -12.58 2.32 -44.34
C ILE A 568 -12.04 1.19 -43.48
N THR A 569 -10.72 0.98 -43.48
CA THR A 569 -10.12 -0.16 -42.78
C THR A 569 -9.87 0.12 -41.29
N TYR A 570 -9.93 1.38 -40.87
CA TYR A 570 -9.52 1.84 -39.54
C TYR A 570 -8.08 1.46 -39.15
N GLU A 571 -7.25 1.14 -40.14
CA GLU A 571 -5.84 0.86 -39.89
C GLU A 571 -5.10 2.14 -39.48
N ILE A 572 -4.25 2.01 -38.45
CA ILE A 572 -3.46 3.11 -37.91
C ILE A 572 -2.33 3.43 -38.89
N LYS A 573 -2.35 4.65 -39.44
CA LYS A 573 -1.32 5.18 -40.34
C LYS A 573 -0.25 5.96 -39.59
N LYS A 574 -0.65 6.74 -38.59
CA LYS A 574 0.26 7.59 -37.81
C LYS A 574 -0.22 7.72 -36.37
N VAL A 575 0.73 7.89 -35.45
CA VAL A 575 0.45 8.19 -34.05
C VAL A 575 1.21 9.44 -33.63
N TRP A 576 0.55 10.32 -32.89
CA TRP A 576 1.13 11.51 -32.27
C TRP A 576 0.91 11.47 -30.77
N TYR A 577 1.92 11.91 -30.02
CA TYR A 577 1.89 12.03 -28.56
C TYR A 577 2.32 13.44 -28.18
N GLY A 578 1.67 14.06 -27.19
CA GLY A 578 2.13 15.33 -26.68
C GLY A 578 1.15 16.00 -25.72
N ARG A 579 1.59 17.12 -25.16
CA ARG A 579 0.78 17.96 -24.28
C ARG A 579 -0.15 18.87 -25.09
N THR A 580 -1.37 19.00 -24.63
CA THR A 580 -2.44 19.73 -25.29
C THR A 580 -3.20 20.61 -24.31
N ILE A 581 -3.92 21.58 -24.87
CA ILE A 581 -4.97 22.33 -24.17
C ILE A 581 -6.29 21.94 -24.82
N ILE A 582 -7.23 21.47 -24.02
CA ILE A 582 -8.55 21.04 -24.46
C ILE A 582 -9.63 21.83 -23.73
N ARG A 583 -10.84 21.76 -24.28
CA ARG A 583 -12.06 22.22 -23.62
C ARG A 583 -13.13 21.19 -23.90
N SER A 584 -13.51 20.43 -22.87
CA SER A 584 -14.56 19.42 -23.01
C SER A 584 -15.87 20.12 -23.34
N ALA A 585 -16.49 19.76 -24.45
CA ALA A 585 -17.74 20.34 -24.92
C ALA A 585 -18.96 19.74 -24.21
N TYR A 586 -18.85 18.48 -23.78
CA TYR A 586 -19.91 17.74 -23.10
C TYR A 586 -19.32 16.83 -22.03
N GLN A 587 -20.00 16.73 -20.89
CA GLN A 587 -19.73 15.73 -19.86
C GLN A 587 -20.91 14.75 -19.81
N LEU A 588 -20.81 13.65 -20.55
CA LEU A 588 -21.91 12.68 -20.69
C LEU A 588 -21.80 11.60 -19.60
N PHE A 589 -22.96 11.07 -19.21
CA PHE A 589 -23.02 9.80 -18.48
C PHE A 589 -23.26 8.63 -19.44
N TYR A 590 -22.83 7.42 -19.07
CA TYR A 590 -22.92 6.24 -19.94
C TYR A 590 -24.32 6.00 -20.51
N GLU A 591 -25.36 6.08 -19.69
CA GLU A 591 -26.73 5.86 -20.13
C GLU A 591 -27.16 6.91 -21.17
N ALA A 592 -26.76 8.18 -21.03
CA ALA A 592 -27.04 9.21 -22.03
C ALA A 592 -26.32 8.97 -23.34
N ALA A 593 -25.04 8.58 -23.29
CA ALA A 593 -24.29 8.26 -24.51
C ALA A 593 -24.90 7.04 -25.24
N GLN A 594 -25.38 6.05 -24.49
CA GLN A 594 -26.05 4.88 -25.05
C GLN A 594 -27.39 5.25 -25.70
N GLU A 595 -28.24 6.02 -25.03
CA GLU A 595 -29.53 6.47 -25.59
C GLU A 595 -29.33 7.29 -26.88
N LEU A 596 -28.30 8.17 -26.92
CA LEU A 596 -27.94 8.91 -28.12
C LEU A 596 -27.48 7.99 -29.26
N LEU A 597 -26.71 6.94 -28.95
CA LEU A 597 -26.28 5.93 -29.92
C LEU A 597 -27.47 5.13 -30.47
N ASP A 598 -28.45 4.82 -29.62
CA ASP A 598 -29.68 4.09 -29.98
C ASP A 598 -30.70 4.96 -30.73
N GLY A 599 -30.41 6.25 -30.90
CA GLY A 599 -31.24 7.21 -31.63
C GLY A 599 -32.34 7.87 -30.78
N ASN A 600 -32.33 7.67 -29.46
CA ASN A 600 -33.25 8.33 -28.55
C ASN A 600 -32.77 9.73 -28.17
N VAL A 601 -33.32 10.73 -28.86
CA VAL A 601 -32.99 12.14 -28.66
C VAL A 601 -33.73 12.79 -27.48
N SER A 602 -34.64 12.10 -26.78
CA SER A 602 -35.33 12.69 -25.63
C SER A 602 -34.40 12.96 -24.44
N ILE A 603 -33.29 12.22 -24.36
CA ILE A 603 -32.30 12.33 -23.28
C ILE A 603 -31.53 13.66 -23.28
N ILE A 604 -31.68 14.48 -24.34
CA ILE A 604 -31.07 15.81 -24.46
C ILE A 604 -31.52 16.74 -23.32
N GLU A 605 -32.72 16.54 -22.77
CA GLU A 605 -33.21 17.32 -21.61
C GLU A 605 -32.34 17.15 -20.36
N ASP A 606 -31.64 16.01 -20.25
CA ASP A 606 -30.75 15.68 -19.14
C ASP A 606 -29.31 16.15 -19.37
N ILE A 607 -28.97 16.67 -20.56
CA ILE A 607 -27.64 17.17 -20.90
C ILE A 607 -27.64 18.71 -20.77
N PRO A 608 -26.97 19.28 -19.76
CA PRO A 608 -27.02 20.71 -19.46
C PRO A 608 -26.64 21.62 -20.64
N GLU A 609 -25.68 21.21 -21.45
CA GLU A 609 -25.09 21.99 -22.54
C GLU A 609 -26.07 22.26 -23.71
N PHE A 610 -27.23 21.60 -23.74
CA PHE A 610 -28.28 21.80 -24.74
C PHE A 610 -29.45 22.68 -24.28
N LYS A 611 -29.58 22.98 -22.97
CA LYS A 611 -30.76 23.64 -22.39
C LYS A 611 -31.01 25.06 -22.91
N ASP A 612 -29.94 25.82 -23.17
CA ASP A 612 -30.01 27.24 -23.56
C ASP A 612 -29.73 27.51 -25.05
N LEU A 613 -29.80 26.49 -25.90
CA LEU A 613 -29.56 26.62 -27.34
C LEU A 613 -30.85 26.80 -28.13
N ASP A 614 -30.79 27.65 -29.17
CA ASP A 614 -31.83 27.71 -30.19
C ASP A 614 -31.95 26.37 -30.94
N GLU A 615 -33.14 26.10 -31.49
CA GLU A 615 -33.46 24.81 -32.11
C GLU A 615 -32.50 24.42 -33.24
N LYS A 616 -32.04 25.39 -34.04
CA LYS A 616 -31.13 25.14 -35.16
C LYS A 616 -29.72 24.80 -34.66
N SER A 617 -29.20 25.55 -33.70
CA SER A 617 -27.88 25.28 -33.10
C SER A 617 -27.88 23.98 -32.32
N ARG A 618 -28.98 23.69 -31.61
CA ARG A 618 -29.19 22.43 -30.89
C ARG A 618 -29.11 21.23 -31.84
N GLN A 619 -29.85 21.29 -32.96
CA GLN A 619 -29.87 20.22 -33.94
C GLN A 619 -28.49 19.98 -34.56
N ALA A 620 -27.79 21.04 -34.97
CA ALA A 620 -26.46 20.90 -35.57
C ALA A 620 -25.42 20.27 -34.61
N LYS A 621 -25.41 20.72 -33.34
CA LYS A 621 -24.53 20.16 -32.31
C LYS A 621 -24.85 18.72 -31.96
N LEU A 622 -26.13 18.38 -31.93
CA LEU A 622 -26.60 17.02 -31.69
C LEU A 622 -26.15 16.08 -32.81
N GLU A 623 -26.32 16.48 -34.06
CA GLU A 623 -25.89 15.70 -35.22
C GLU A 623 -24.38 15.44 -35.19
N GLU A 624 -23.57 16.44 -34.83
CA GLU A 624 -22.13 16.29 -34.68
C GLU A 624 -21.76 15.32 -33.54
N LEU A 625 -22.42 15.44 -32.38
CA LEU A 625 -22.18 14.58 -31.22
C LEU A 625 -22.58 13.12 -31.49
N VAL A 626 -23.78 12.89 -32.03
CA VAL A 626 -24.26 11.55 -32.38
C VAL A 626 -23.37 10.91 -33.45
N TRP A 627 -22.92 11.69 -34.45
CA TRP A 627 -21.95 11.20 -35.42
C TRP A 627 -20.62 10.81 -34.75
N ALA A 628 -20.11 11.63 -33.83
CA ALA A 628 -18.87 11.37 -33.13
C ALA A 628 -18.96 10.09 -32.27
N ILE A 629 -20.02 9.94 -31.46
CA ILE A 629 -20.28 8.74 -30.66
C ILE A 629 -20.36 7.51 -31.58
N GLY A 630 -21.20 7.55 -32.62
CA GLY A 630 -21.34 6.43 -33.54
C GLY A 630 -20.02 6.04 -34.25
N LYS A 631 -19.19 7.02 -34.61
CA LYS A 631 -17.88 6.76 -35.22
C LYS A 631 -16.88 6.17 -34.22
N LEU A 632 -16.86 6.63 -32.98
CA LEU A 632 -16.04 6.04 -31.93
C LEU A 632 -16.46 4.58 -31.69
N THR A 633 -17.76 4.29 -31.64
CA THR A 633 -18.28 2.93 -31.49
C THR A 633 -17.86 2.02 -32.66
N ASP A 634 -17.97 2.50 -33.90
CA ASP A 634 -17.51 1.74 -35.09
C ASP A 634 -16.01 1.40 -35.01
N ILE A 635 -15.18 2.36 -34.61
CA ILE A 635 -13.73 2.17 -34.44
C ILE A 635 -13.46 1.15 -33.32
N ALA A 636 -14.12 1.29 -32.17
CA ALA A 636 -13.95 0.40 -31.04
C ALA A 636 -14.34 -1.05 -31.37
N ARG A 637 -15.47 -1.27 -32.06
CA ARG A 637 -15.87 -2.60 -32.56
C ARG A 637 -14.77 -3.25 -33.42
N HIS A 638 -14.16 -2.46 -34.30
CA HIS A 638 -13.09 -2.96 -35.17
C HIS A 638 -11.83 -3.33 -34.37
N ILE A 639 -11.43 -2.49 -33.41
CA ILE A 639 -10.28 -2.74 -32.54
C ILE A 639 -10.50 -4.00 -31.70
N ARG A 640 -11.67 -4.13 -31.07
CA ARG A 640 -12.06 -5.30 -30.28
C ARG A 640 -12.03 -6.57 -31.12
N ALA A 641 -12.66 -6.57 -32.30
CA ALA A 641 -12.66 -7.73 -33.18
C ALA A 641 -11.25 -8.17 -33.57
N LYS A 642 -10.29 -7.24 -33.67
CA LYS A 642 -8.87 -7.57 -33.88
C LYS A 642 -8.25 -8.19 -32.63
N ARG A 643 -8.55 -7.65 -31.45
CA ARG A 643 -8.09 -8.14 -30.14
C ARG A 643 -8.60 -9.56 -29.87
N ASP A 644 -9.89 -9.85 -30.13
CA ASP A 644 -10.51 -11.16 -29.95
C ASP A 644 -9.91 -12.24 -30.87
N ARG A 645 -9.57 -11.85 -32.12
CA ARG A 645 -8.83 -12.73 -33.04
C ARG A 645 -7.45 -13.09 -32.51
N CYS A 646 -6.82 -12.21 -31.73
CA CYS A 646 -5.54 -12.44 -31.07
C CYS A 646 -5.65 -13.21 -29.74
N GLY A 647 -6.86 -13.52 -29.27
CA GLY A 647 -7.09 -14.37 -28.09
C GLY A 647 -7.29 -13.62 -26.79
N ALA A 648 -7.76 -12.37 -26.86
CA ALA A 648 -8.21 -11.65 -25.69
C ALA A 648 -9.26 -12.44 -24.90
N LEU A 649 -9.18 -12.35 -23.58
CA LEU A 649 -10.09 -13.00 -22.66
C LEU A 649 -11.13 -12.00 -22.15
N GLU A 650 -12.40 -12.33 -22.38
CA GLU A 650 -13.52 -11.66 -21.74
C GLU A 650 -13.86 -12.40 -20.45
N LEU A 651 -13.38 -11.86 -19.34
CA LEU A 651 -13.59 -12.41 -18.01
C LEU A 651 -14.76 -11.71 -17.34
N GLU A 652 -15.53 -12.45 -16.55
CA GLU A 652 -16.69 -11.90 -15.86
C GLU A 652 -16.32 -11.42 -14.46
N GLY A 653 -16.56 -10.13 -14.23
CA GLY A 653 -16.60 -9.54 -12.89
C GLY A 653 -18.02 -9.09 -12.61
N VAL A 654 -18.60 -9.51 -11.49
CA VAL A 654 -19.90 -9.00 -11.04
C VAL A 654 -19.64 -7.69 -10.29
N GLU A 655 -19.83 -6.55 -10.96
CA GLU A 655 -19.80 -5.23 -10.33
C GLU A 655 -21.19 -4.89 -9.79
N ILE A 656 -21.28 -4.71 -8.47
CA ILE A 656 -22.52 -4.33 -7.77
C ILE A 656 -22.38 -2.88 -7.30
N HIS A 657 -23.35 -2.05 -7.66
CA HIS A 657 -23.51 -0.70 -7.14
C HIS A 657 -24.45 -0.72 -5.94
N VAL A 658 -23.97 -0.20 -4.81
CA VAL A 658 -24.75 -0.08 -3.57
C VAL A 658 -25.46 1.27 -3.57
N GLN A 659 -26.80 1.27 -3.62
CA GLN A 659 -27.57 2.49 -3.44
C GLN A 659 -27.81 2.73 -1.97
N LEU A 660 -27.48 3.94 -1.52
CA LEU A 660 -27.65 4.35 -0.13
C LEU A 660 -28.81 5.34 0.01
N ASP A 661 -29.55 5.26 1.11
CA ASP A 661 -30.54 6.27 1.49
C ASP A 661 -29.87 7.55 2.07
N GLU A 662 -30.66 8.58 2.38
CA GLU A 662 -30.17 9.83 2.99
C GLU A 662 -29.44 9.63 4.33
N LYS A 663 -29.72 8.51 5.02
CA LYS A 663 -29.10 8.12 6.29
C LYS A 663 -27.89 7.19 6.10
N LYS A 664 -27.45 6.98 4.85
CA LYS A 664 -26.37 6.07 4.45
C LYS A 664 -26.63 4.58 4.75
N ASN A 665 -27.89 4.17 4.87
CA ASN A 665 -28.24 2.74 4.92
C ASN A 665 -28.36 2.20 3.50
N ILE A 666 -28.12 0.90 3.33
CA ILE A 666 -28.31 0.21 2.05
C ILE A 666 -29.79 0.19 1.70
N HIS A 667 -30.15 0.91 0.63
CA HIS A 667 -31.50 0.92 0.05
C HIS A 667 -31.66 -0.21 -0.97
N ASP A 668 -30.69 -0.37 -1.88
CA ASP A 668 -30.73 -1.38 -2.94
C ASP A 668 -29.32 -1.80 -3.41
N LEU A 669 -29.22 -2.96 -4.06
CA LEU A 669 -28.01 -3.49 -4.68
C LEU A 669 -28.27 -3.74 -6.16
N ILE A 670 -27.73 -2.88 -7.02
CA ILE A 670 -28.00 -2.92 -8.45
C ILE A 670 -26.76 -3.44 -9.20
N SER A 671 -26.95 -4.48 -10.01
CA SER A 671 -25.90 -4.92 -10.93
C SER A 671 -25.72 -3.89 -12.03
N LYS A 672 -24.46 -3.51 -12.30
CA LYS A 672 -24.15 -2.64 -13.44
C LYS A 672 -24.59 -3.32 -14.74
N GLN A 673 -25.34 -2.61 -15.58
CA GLN A 673 -25.73 -3.14 -16.89
C GLN A 673 -24.56 -2.98 -17.89
N PRO A 674 -24.23 -4.01 -18.67
CA PRO A 674 -23.25 -3.88 -19.74
C PRO A 674 -23.87 -3.06 -20.88
N LEU A 675 -23.26 -1.93 -21.21
CA LEU A 675 -23.67 -1.04 -22.30
C LEU A 675 -22.56 -1.02 -23.34
N GLU A 676 -22.90 -0.87 -24.62
CA GLU A 676 -21.90 -0.86 -25.69
C GLU A 676 -20.94 0.33 -25.57
N VAL A 677 -21.43 1.47 -25.09
CA VAL A 677 -20.58 2.65 -24.82
C VAL A 677 -19.51 2.39 -23.75
N HIS A 678 -19.75 1.48 -22.78
CA HIS A 678 -18.71 1.09 -21.83
C HIS A 678 -17.55 0.39 -22.56
N GLU A 679 -17.88 -0.48 -23.51
CA GLU A 679 -16.89 -1.21 -24.31
C GLU A 679 -16.15 -0.27 -25.26
N MET A 680 -16.85 0.71 -25.84
CA MET A 680 -16.25 1.76 -26.66
C MET A 680 -15.16 2.54 -25.91
N VAL A 681 -15.48 3.04 -24.71
CA VAL A 681 -14.51 3.77 -23.88
C VAL A 681 -13.36 2.85 -23.50
N ALA A 682 -13.65 1.61 -23.08
CA ALA A 682 -12.63 0.63 -22.70
C ALA A 682 -11.63 0.33 -23.83
N GLU A 683 -12.10 0.12 -25.06
CA GLU A 683 -11.21 -0.14 -26.21
C GLU A 683 -10.35 1.08 -26.57
N CYS A 684 -10.89 2.29 -26.44
CA CYS A 684 -10.12 3.52 -26.63
C CYS A 684 -9.00 3.63 -25.58
N MET A 685 -9.29 3.32 -24.32
CA MET A 685 -8.29 3.34 -23.23
C MET A 685 -7.25 2.23 -23.38
N ILE A 686 -7.65 1.02 -23.77
CA ILE A 686 -6.72 -0.09 -24.06
C ILE A 686 -5.78 0.30 -25.20
N LEU A 687 -6.31 0.91 -26.27
CA LEU A 687 -5.50 1.40 -27.39
C LEU A 687 -4.49 2.47 -26.93
N ALA A 688 -4.93 3.44 -26.14
CA ALA A 688 -4.07 4.47 -25.57
C ALA A 688 -2.93 3.86 -24.74
N ASN A 689 -3.28 2.98 -23.79
CA ASN A 689 -2.33 2.30 -22.93
C ASN A 689 -1.32 1.47 -23.72
N HIS A 690 -1.76 0.72 -24.74
CA HIS A 690 -0.88 -0.07 -25.60
C HIS A 690 0.18 0.80 -26.30
N TRP A 691 -0.24 1.89 -26.92
CA TRP A 691 0.65 2.77 -27.67
C TRP A 691 1.57 3.59 -26.77
N VAL A 692 1.09 4.05 -25.61
CA VAL A 692 1.93 4.71 -24.60
C VAL A 692 2.96 3.73 -24.05
N ALA A 693 2.56 2.51 -23.68
CA ALA A 693 3.46 1.46 -23.19
C ALA A 693 4.58 1.17 -24.20
N LYS A 694 4.23 1.03 -25.48
CA LYS A 694 5.20 0.88 -26.57
C LYS A 694 6.15 2.08 -26.65
N LYS A 695 5.61 3.31 -26.62
CA LYS A 695 6.41 4.53 -26.75
C LYS A 695 7.39 4.72 -25.59
N ILE A 696 6.97 4.50 -24.35
CA ILE A 696 7.84 4.64 -23.18
C ILE A 696 8.90 3.55 -23.13
N TRP A 697 8.57 2.32 -23.55
CA TRP A 697 9.54 1.23 -23.65
C TRP A 697 10.58 1.51 -24.74
N GLU A 698 10.17 1.93 -25.95
CA GLU A 698 11.10 2.30 -27.03
C GLU A 698 12.02 3.47 -26.62
N SER A 699 11.49 4.42 -25.84
CA SER A 699 12.26 5.60 -25.41
C SER A 699 13.16 5.30 -24.20
N PHE A 700 12.73 4.40 -23.32
CA PHE A 700 13.39 4.05 -22.06
C PHE A 700 13.41 2.53 -21.80
N PRO A 701 14.16 1.74 -22.59
CA PRO A 701 14.05 0.28 -22.59
C PRO A 701 14.34 -0.41 -21.26
N HIS A 702 15.12 0.22 -20.36
CA HIS A 702 15.55 -0.36 -19.09
C HIS A 702 14.94 0.31 -17.85
N GLN A 703 13.97 1.22 -18.02
CA GLN A 703 13.38 1.97 -16.90
C GLN A 703 11.91 2.35 -17.14
N ALA A 704 11.26 1.79 -18.17
CA ALA A 704 9.85 2.03 -18.43
C ALA A 704 8.99 1.31 -17.39
N LEU A 705 7.95 1.99 -16.91
CA LEU A 705 6.92 1.39 -16.07
C LEU A 705 5.89 0.72 -16.96
N LEU A 706 5.78 -0.61 -16.88
CA LEU A 706 4.78 -1.39 -17.59
C LEU A 706 3.87 -2.12 -16.61
N ARG A 707 2.75 -2.64 -17.12
CA ARG A 707 1.86 -3.56 -16.41
C ARG A 707 1.81 -4.87 -17.19
N GLN A 708 2.15 -5.97 -16.52
CA GLN A 708 2.15 -7.31 -17.10
C GLN A 708 1.12 -8.19 -16.41
N HIS A 709 0.71 -9.27 -17.08
CA HIS A 709 -0.17 -10.27 -16.51
C HIS A 709 0.40 -11.65 -16.83
N PRO A 710 1.13 -12.28 -15.89
CA PRO A 710 1.83 -13.53 -16.16
C PRO A 710 0.82 -14.66 -16.45
N PRO A 711 1.23 -15.72 -17.17
CA PRO A 711 0.35 -16.85 -17.39
C PRO A 711 -0.08 -17.48 -16.06
N PRO A 712 -1.36 -17.85 -15.90
CA PRO A 712 -1.87 -18.55 -14.72
C PRO A 712 -1.24 -19.93 -14.54
N HIS A 713 -1.14 -20.36 -13.27
CA HIS A 713 -0.70 -21.71 -12.94
C HIS A 713 -1.79 -22.72 -13.30
N GLN A 714 -1.41 -23.78 -14.02
CA GLN A 714 -2.36 -24.77 -14.54
C GLN A 714 -3.14 -25.50 -13.45
N GLU A 715 -2.56 -25.63 -12.25
CA GLU A 715 -3.22 -26.22 -11.08
C GLU A 715 -4.48 -25.44 -10.63
N PHE A 716 -4.54 -24.13 -10.85
CA PHE A 716 -5.71 -23.33 -10.46
C PHE A 716 -6.90 -23.53 -11.39
N PHE A 717 -6.69 -24.05 -12.60
CA PHE A 717 -7.78 -24.37 -13.52
C PHE A 717 -8.37 -25.78 -13.34
N LEU A 718 -7.83 -26.60 -12.43
CA LEU A 718 -8.32 -27.97 -12.24
C LEU A 718 -9.82 -27.99 -11.92
N GLU A 719 -10.24 -27.15 -10.99
CA GLU A 719 -11.65 -27.06 -10.59
C GLU A 719 -12.54 -26.58 -11.75
N LEU A 720 -12.11 -25.55 -12.49
CA LEU A 720 -12.80 -25.09 -13.70
C LEU A 720 -13.00 -26.22 -14.72
N ARG A 721 -11.93 -26.99 -14.99
CA ARG A 721 -11.96 -28.07 -15.98
C ARG A 721 -12.88 -29.21 -15.57
N GLU A 722 -12.85 -29.61 -14.31
CA GLU A 722 -13.74 -30.66 -13.80
C GLU A 722 -15.21 -30.21 -13.77
N CYS A 723 -15.48 -28.98 -13.34
CA CYS A 723 -16.84 -28.41 -13.36
C CYS A 723 -17.40 -28.29 -14.79
N ALA A 724 -16.59 -27.80 -15.73
CA ALA A 724 -16.98 -27.72 -17.14
C ALA A 724 -17.27 -29.12 -17.71
N LYS A 725 -16.42 -30.10 -17.41
CA LYS A 725 -16.58 -31.49 -17.87
C LYS A 725 -17.84 -32.14 -17.32
N ALA A 726 -18.22 -31.85 -16.07
CA ALA A 726 -19.47 -32.33 -15.48
C ALA A 726 -20.72 -31.81 -16.24
N LYS A 727 -20.62 -30.64 -16.87
CA LYS A 727 -21.64 -30.07 -17.77
C LYS A 727 -21.44 -30.43 -19.25
N GLY A 728 -20.48 -31.29 -19.57
CA GLY A 728 -20.20 -31.74 -20.94
C GLY A 728 -19.34 -30.78 -21.77
N PHE A 729 -18.77 -29.75 -21.17
CA PHE A 729 -17.87 -28.80 -21.84
C PHE A 729 -16.39 -29.18 -21.62
N SER A 730 -15.54 -28.84 -22.58
CA SER A 730 -14.09 -29.04 -22.50
C SER A 730 -13.39 -27.69 -22.57
N ILE A 731 -12.70 -27.29 -21.49
CA ILE A 731 -11.97 -26.02 -21.39
C ILE A 731 -10.47 -26.26 -21.62
N ASP A 732 -9.88 -25.48 -22.52
CA ASP A 732 -8.48 -25.63 -22.94
C ASP A 732 -7.62 -24.45 -22.46
N THR A 733 -6.79 -24.72 -21.45
CA THR A 733 -6.02 -23.72 -20.69
C THR A 733 -4.58 -23.54 -21.20
N ARG A 734 -4.25 -24.08 -22.37
CA ARG A 734 -2.88 -24.06 -22.93
C ARG A 734 -2.39 -22.68 -23.35
N SER A 735 -3.28 -21.85 -23.90
CA SER A 735 -3.00 -20.45 -24.25
C SER A 735 -4.22 -19.58 -23.97
N ASN A 736 -4.01 -18.26 -23.95
CA ASN A 736 -5.10 -17.29 -23.86
C ASN A 736 -6.15 -17.51 -24.98
N LYS A 737 -5.71 -17.74 -26.22
CA LYS A 737 -6.60 -17.97 -27.36
C LYS A 737 -7.44 -19.24 -27.22
N THR A 738 -6.83 -20.38 -26.87
CA THR A 738 -7.58 -21.63 -26.70
C THR A 738 -8.55 -21.55 -25.53
N LEU A 739 -8.18 -20.81 -24.48
CA LEU A 739 -9.04 -20.57 -23.33
C LEU A 739 -10.23 -19.69 -23.72
N ALA A 740 -9.99 -18.59 -24.44
CA ALA A 740 -11.04 -17.72 -24.96
C ALA A 740 -12.02 -18.48 -25.85
N ASP A 741 -11.50 -19.25 -26.82
CA ASP A 741 -12.32 -20.01 -27.77
C ASP A 741 -13.13 -21.11 -27.06
N SER A 742 -12.51 -21.85 -26.13
CA SER A 742 -13.21 -22.91 -25.39
C SER A 742 -14.27 -22.37 -24.42
N LEU A 743 -14.01 -21.24 -23.75
CA LEU A 743 -15.01 -20.53 -22.94
C LEU A 743 -16.13 -19.96 -23.81
N GLY A 744 -15.83 -19.40 -24.97
CA GLY A 744 -16.83 -18.91 -25.91
C GLY A 744 -17.77 -20.01 -26.42
N ASN A 745 -17.22 -21.22 -26.63
CA ASN A 745 -17.99 -22.39 -27.07
C ASN A 745 -18.78 -23.07 -25.94
N ALA A 746 -18.48 -22.77 -24.67
CA ALA A 746 -19.13 -23.39 -23.50
C ALA A 746 -20.49 -22.73 -23.17
N HIS A 747 -21.37 -22.67 -24.17
CA HIS A 747 -22.71 -22.08 -24.05
C HIS A 747 -23.76 -23.18 -23.90
N ASP A 748 -24.45 -23.21 -22.75
CA ASP A 748 -25.62 -24.07 -22.52
C ASP A 748 -26.90 -23.30 -22.94
N PRO A 749 -27.61 -23.72 -24.00
CA PRO A 749 -28.83 -23.05 -24.44
C PRO A 749 -29.98 -23.10 -23.42
N SER A 750 -29.92 -24.04 -22.47
CA SER A 750 -30.94 -24.19 -21.43
C SER A 750 -30.65 -23.33 -20.19
N ASP A 751 -29.39 -22.96 -19.96
CA ASP A 751 -28.96 -22.17 -18.81
C ASP A 751 -27.75 -21.26 -19.14
N PRO A 752 -28.00 -20.00 -19.53
CA PRO A 752 -26.96 -19.02 -19.79
C PRO A 752 -26.08 -18.69 -18.57
N VAL A 753 -26.49 -19.03 -17.35
CA VAL A 753 -25.69 -18.81 -16.13
C VAL A 753 -24.45 -19.71 -16.11
N VAL A 754 -24.49 -20.86 -16.77
CA VAL A 754 -23.36 -21.80 -16.80
C VAL A 754 -22.11 -21.16 -17.40
N ASN A 755 -22.24 -20.49 -18.55
CA ASN A 755 -21.08 -19.82 -19.17
C ASN A 755 -20.50 -18.74 -18.25
N ARG A 756 -21.39 -18.00 -17.59
CA ARG A 756 -21.03 -16.93 -16.65
C ARG A 756 -20.24 -17.44 -15.45
N LEU A 757 -20.71 -18.54 -14.86
CA LEU A 757 -20.01 -19.23 -13.77
C LEU A 757 -18.63 -19.74 -14.21
N LEU A 758 -18.52 -20.34 -15.41
CA LEU A 758 -17.24 -20.81 -15.94
C LEU A 758 -16.26 -19.64 -16.16
N ARG A 759 -16.73 -18.48 -16.65
CA ARG A 759 -15.89 -17.27 -16.78
C ARG A 759 -15.47 -16.70 -15.42
N SER A 760 -16.36 -16.71 -14.42
CA SER A 760 -16.04 -16.31 -13.06
C SER A 760 -14.97 -17.22 -12.43
N MET A 761 -15.11 -18.54 -12.57
CA MET A 761 -14.09 -19.51 -12.13
C MET A 761 -12.77 -19.33 -12.88
N ALA A 762 -12.81 -19.06 -14.19
CA ALA A 762 -11.60 -18.74 -14.96
C ALA A 762 -10.91 -17.49 -14.43
N THR A 763 -11.69 -16.46 -14.05
CA THR A 763 -11.19 -15.21 -13.44
C THR A 763 -10.49 -15.48 -12.11
N GLN A 764 -11.08 -16.33 -11.26
CA GLN A 764 -10.48 -16.72 -9.98
C GLN A 764 -9.19 -17.52 -10.13
N ALA A 765 -9.07 -18.29 -11.21
CA ALA A 765 -7.87 -19.07 -11.52
C ALA A 765 -6.74 -18.24 -12.16
N MET A 766 -7.03 -17.00 -12.60
CA MET A 766 -6.02 -16.13 -13.18
C MET A 766 -4.95 -15.74 -12.16
N SER A 767 -3.73 -15.51 -12.66
CA SER A 767 -2.70 -14.82 -11.88
C SER A 767 -3.11 -13.36 -11.63
N ASN A 768 -2.46 -12.69 -10.67
CA ASN A 768 -2.64 -11.25 -10.51
C ASN A 768 -1.81 -10.48 -11.55
N ALA A 769 -2.37 -9.43 -12.13
CA ALA A 769 -1.60 -8.47 -12.92
C ALA A 769 -0.68 -7.64 -12.00
N LEU A 770 0.51 -7.27 -12.50
CA LEU A 770 1.57 -6.64 -11.72
C LEU A 770 2.18 -5.46 -12.50
N TYR A 771 2.54 -4.39 -11.78
CA TYR A 771 3.42 -3.36 -12.32
C TYR A 771 4.87 -3.80 -12.28
N VAL A 772 5.64 -3.49 -13.33
CA VAL A 772 7.04 -3.87 -13.47
C VAL A 772 7.85 -2.74 -14.10
N SER A 773 9.12 -2.62 -13.70
CA SER A 773 10.10 -1.82 -14.43
C SER A 773 10.80 -2.71 -15.45
N THR A 774 10.95 -2.24 -16.69
CA THR A 774 11.61 -3.03 -17.74
C THR A 774 13.08 -3.32 -17.48
N GLY A 775 13.71 -2.65 -16.51
CA GLY A 775 15.05 -2.97 -16.02
C GLY A 775 15.11 -4.16 -15.06
N SER A 776 13.96 -4.67 -14.59
CA SER A 776 13.88 -5.73 -13.58
C SER A 776 13.73 -7.14 -14.16
N GLY A 777 13.43 -7.28 -15.44
CA GLY A 777 13.12 -8.56 -16.08
C GLY A 777 13.45 -8.57 -17.57
N ALA A 778 13.28 -9.72 -18.20
CA ALA A 778 13.51 -9.87 -19.64
C ALA A 778 12.28 -9.46 -20.45
N GLU A 779 12.47 -9.06 -21.72
CA GLU A 779 11.38 -8.62 -22.59
C GLU A 779 10.28 -9.67 -22.79
N ALA A 780 10.65 -10.96 -22.77
CA ALA A 780 9.69 -12.06 -22.87
C ALA A 780 8.68 -12.10 -21.69
N GLU A 781 8.98 -11.43 -20.58
CA GLU A 781 8.12 -11.38 -19.41
C GLU A 781 7.07 -10.26 -19.50
N PHE A 782 7.23 -9.29 -20.40
CA PHE A 782 6.33 -8.14 -20.56
C PHE A 782 4.96 -8.51 -21.16
N TYR A 783 4.73 -9.80 -21.39
CA TYR A 783 3.49 -10.33 -21.93
C TYR A 783 2.31 -10.11 -20.96
N HIS A 784 1.14 -9.85 -21.55
CA HIS A 784 -0.11 -9.68 -20.81
C HIS A 784 -1.11 -10.76 -21.22
N TYR A 785 -1.27 -11.79 -20.39
CA TYR A 785 -2.04 -13.00 -20.74
C TYR A 785 -3.48 -12.75 -21.19
N VAL A 786 -4.16 -11.75 -20.62
CA VAL A 786 -5.57 -11.44 -20.96
C VAL A 786 -5.75 -10.62 -22.25
N PHE A 787 -4.74 -9.91 -22.74
CA PHE A 787 -4.89 -8.94 -23.84
C PHE A 787 -4.27 -9.36 -25.16
#